data_AF-A0A973LEL0-F1
#
_entry.id   AF-A0A973LEL0-F1
#
_cell.length_a   1.000
_cell.length_b   1.000
_cell.length_c   1.000
_cell.angle_alpha   90.00
_cell.angle_beta   90.00
_cell.angle_gamma   90.00
#
_symmetry.space_group_name_H-M   'P 1'
#
loop_
_entity.id
_entity.type
_entity.pdbx_description
1 polymer ?
#
loop_
_entity_poly.entity_id
_entity_poly.type
_entity_poly.pdbx_seq_one_letter_code
_entity_poly.pdbx_strand_id
1 'polypeptide(L)'
;MHEQNPAAAPPAAAGSSTAVADDVAAGAEEAPAEPPITDRGTHNRRPAPGLRLPRLPRHPRLPHLPLAAITTSRPTRTTAAIAAAWLFAIAAHAAHLDLATLLLIVLGTAALNRYGSTVLDRVVAAVVLLAGCGVVGGLVISYWPWGLEPVAVGGSALSTLVLVASATRRRFRLPMRFAAADGIALLSGGAAVLIAAWPTLRGDFWKRFDYSALLGDRLRQFAMFDAVRSGHSYAFAHFDRISAQALPGTRSYPSGMQMVYAIVDCFVHGDATPGAPLDEFVRYYWYTLISFGLLVLITAWAARRMAGPTVGDRLRLPSVFITAGVGAFLATGYFLSYVWQGFDSVVFASVFLVAGMAVILRPPRNIWEQALFAGSAFVAVAFGHPLLIPHITFVLVAALVVYRHRLLKRRSKRLLFLLIGVAGIAVLVVTPLLAVSGLSIGTRFHTDGFIIALPWHVVLTAAAAAAIALANPATRRLPHAKAALGALAATGGTQIALQFYLAHHSSTRYYVEKSLNGLVLMCLVGLGGLATLWPAPRTRPAARKRTKLWWPIRQAETAIAAVTAVLAAGAVAFAPPYINWPRFQPGTDTTWAQLWTSGRTFIADYGHQLRAQDRAGVYTDGRPTIVASSAYGVLNLNMSLLAGIANRNLHSVSGQINRTTDLYGLTNLPAKGEWSPQSKASLKILEHIITSNKVPVRIVVADKVLAAKLEDFAAQHPRTKVEILFVR
;
A
#
# COMPACT_ATOMS: atom_id res chain seq x y z
N MET A 1 32.74 35.41 8.60
CA MET A 1 32.77 35.76 10.04
C MET A 1 31.47 35.28 10.67
N HIS A 2 31.49 35.02 11.97
CA HIS A 2 30.61 34.10 12.71
C HIS A 2 30.73 32.61 12.29
N GLU A 3 30.68 31.65 13.22
CA GLU A 3 31.25 31.62 14.58
C GLU A 3 31.43 30.15 14.97
N GLN A 4 32.46 29.82 15.74
CA GLN A 4 32.71 28.45 16.19
C GLN A 4 31.83 28.12 17.40
N ASN A 5 31.26 26.93 17.44
CA ASN A 5 30.56 26.41 18.62
C ASN A 5 31.20 25.08 19.03
N PRO A 6 31.75 24.95 20.26
CA PRO A 6 32.64 23.84 20.62
C PRO A 6 31.92 22.55 21.04
N ALA A 7 32.72 21.50 21.25
CA ALA A 7 32.27 20.13 21.47
C ALA A 7 31.46 19.90 22.76
N ALA A 8 30.49 18.99 22.69
CA ALA A 8 29.81 18.41 23.84
C ALA A 8 30.43 17.04 24.18
N ALA A 9 30.74 16.82 25.46
CA ALA A 9 31.27 15.57 25.99
C ALA A 9 30.14 14.52 26.20
N PRO A 10 30.45 13.21 26.20
CA PRO A 10 29.45 12.15 26.40
C PRO A 10 29.04 12.01 27.88
N PRO A 11 27.76 11.67 28.18
CA PRO A 11 27.32 11.39 29.54
C PRO A 11 27.82 10.02 30.03
N ALA A 12 28.12 9.93 31.32
CA ALA A 12 28.66 8.74 31.97
C ALA A 12 27.62 7.63 32.17
N ALA A 13 28.09 6.39 32.24
CA ALA A 13 27.26 5.24 32.60
C ALA A 13 26.96 5.21 34.10
N ALA A 14 25.71 4.91 34.46
CA ALA A 14 25.31 4.55 35.81
C ALA A 14 24.49 3.26 35.76
N GLY A 15 24.83 2.29 36.58
CA GLY A 15 24.11 1.02 36.70
C GLY A 15 23.54 0.82 38.10
N SER A 16 22.39 0.18 38.18
CA SER A 16 21.85 -0.49 39.37
C SER A 16 20.91 -1.59 38.85
N SER A 17 21.20 -2.85 39.12
CA SER A 17 21.00 -3.58 40.39
C SER A 17 19.56 -4.06 40.55
N THR A 18 19.42 -5.38 40.49
CA THR A 18 18.22 -6.16 40.80
C THR A 18 17.80 -6.03 42.27
N ALA A 19 16.50 -6.07 42.54
CA ALA A 19 15.95 -6.58 43.79
C ALA A 19 14.55 -7.17 43.54
N VAL A 20 14.31 -8.36 44.10
CA VAL A 20 13.01 -9.05 44.18
C VAL A 20 12.58 -9.02 45.63
N ALA A 21 11.30 -8.73 45.89
CA ALA A 21 10.62 -9.11 47.14
C ALA A 21 9.11 -9.18 46.90
N ASP A 22 8.51 -10.32 47.24
CA ASP A 22 7.08 -10.45 47.48
C ASP A 22 6.71 -9.72 48.78
N ASP A 23 5.44 -9.32 48.95
CA ASP A 23 4.76 -9.64 50.22
C ASP A 23 3.22 -9.68 50.10
N VAL A 24 2.61 -10.34 51.09
CA VAL A 24 1.23 -10.79 51.18
C VAL A 24 0.43 -9.99 52.21
N ALA A 25 -0.89 -9.84 52.01
CA ALA A 25 -2.00 -9.71 52.99
C ALA A 25 -3.11 -8.84 52.39
N ALA A 26 -4.31 -9.34 52.10
CA ALA A 26 -5.35 -9.91 53.00
C ALA A 26 -6.25 -8.81 53.61
N GLY A 27 -7.54 -8.94 53.32
CA GLY A 27 -8.61 -8.04 53.77
C GLY A 27 -9.98 -8.61 53.36
N ALA A 28 -10.59 -9.40 54.25
CA ALA A 28 -12.04 -9.59 54.31
C ALA A 28 -12.69 -8.26 54.76
N GLU A 29 -14.00 -8.04 54.86
CA GLU A 29 -15.23 -8.85 54.88
C GLU A 29 -16.34 -7.80 54.56
N GLU A 30 -17.48 -8.07 53.92
CA GLU A 30 -18.72 -8.60 54.49
C GLU A 30 -19.83 -8.47 53.42
N ALA A 31 -20.84 -9.33 53.47
CA ALA A 31 -22.17 -9.10 52.90
C ALA A 31 -23.17 -8.99 54.09
N PRO A 32 -24.40 -8.44 53.98
CA PRO A 32 -25.48 -9.18 53.28
C PRO A 32 -26.66 -8.31 52.75
N ALA A 33 -27.80 -8.99 52.49
CA ALA A 33 -29.20 -8.52 52.50
C ALA A 33 -29.91 -8.14 51.16
N GLU A 34 -30.57 -9.15 50.60
CA GLU A 34 -31.83 -9.09 49.82
C GLU A 34 -33.05 -9.23 50.79
N PRO A 35 -34.34 -9.21 50.36
CA PRO A 35 -34.91 -8.86 49.05
C PRO A 35 -35.85 -7.63 49.16
N PRO A 36 -37.22 -7.61 49.16
CA PRO A 36 -38.27 -8.60 48.85
C PRO A 36 -38.99 -8.38 47.48
N ILE A 37 -39.81 -9.38 47.09
CA ILE A 37 -40.70 -9.39 45.90
C ILE A 37 -42.04 -8.71 46.22
N THR A 38 -42.69 -8.08 45.22
CA THR A 38 -44.16 -7.94 45.22
C THR A 38 -44.79 -8.30 43.88
N ASP A 39 -45.74 -9.23 43.94
CA ASP A 39 -46.68 -9.63 42.89
C ASP A 39 -48.04 -8.96 43.13
N ARG A 40 -48.79 -8.63 42.07
CA ARG A 40 -50.23 -8.28 42.06
C ARG A 40 -50.69 -7.84 40.66
N GLY A 41 -51.93 -8.18 40.29
CA GLY A 41 -52.72 -7.30 39.41
C GLY A 41 -53.61 -7.91 38.33
N THR A 42 -54.21 -9.10 38.53
CA THR A 42 -55.32 -9.55 37.68
C THR A 42 -56.53 -8.61 37.78
N HIS A 43 -56.98 -7.99 36.68
CA HIS A 43 -58.27 -7.29 36.65
C HIS A 43 -59.12 -7.60 35.41
N ASN A 44 -60.33 -8.08 35.71
CA ASN A 44 -61.44 -8.25 34.77
C ASN A 44 -61.75 -6.97 33.98
N ARG A 45 -62.04 -7.12 32.67
CA ARG A 45 -62.88 -6.17 31.93
C ARG A 45 -63.97 -6.93 31.17
N ARG A 46 -65.22 -6.54 31.43
CA ARG A 46 -66.40 -6.96 30.65
C ARG A 46 -66.30 -6.45 29.20
N PRO A 47 -66.90 -7.13 28.21
CA PRO A 47 -66.85 -6.72 26.81
C PRO A 47 -67.71 -5.47 26.56
N ALA A 48 -67.18 -4.53 25.77
CA ALA A 48 -67.95 -3.41 25.24
C ALA A 48 -68.72 -3.83 23.97
N PRO A 49 -69.98 -3.42 23.77
CA PRO A 49 -70.73 -3.70 22.56
C PRO A 49 -70.34 -2.76 21.41
N GLY A 50 -70.34 -3.29 20.18
CA GLY A 50 -70.50 -2.46 18.98
C GLY A 50 -69.23 -1.80 18.42
N LEU A 51 -68.29 -2.58 17.88
CA LEU A 51 -67.27 -2.08 16.95
C LEU A 51 -67.29 -2.91 15.66
N ARG A 52 -67.98 -2.39 14.63
CA ARG A 52 -68.00 -2.99 13.28
C ARG A 52 -66.60 -2.88 12.67
N LEU A 53 -65.83 -3.96 12.71
CA LEU A 53 -64.56 -4.06 12.01
C LEU A 53 -64.77 -3.90 10.49
N PRO A 54 -63.98 -3.06 9.79
CA PRO A 54 -63.99 -3.05 8.34
C PRO A 54 -63.50 -4.42 7.83
N ARG A 55 -64.20 -4.97 6.83
CA ARG A 55 -63.84 -6.25 6.21
C ARG A 55 -62.40 -6.19 5.69
N LEU A 56 -61.50 -6.96 6.31
CA LEU A 56 -60.17 -7.19 5.77
C LEU A 56 -60.30 -7.78 4.35
N PRO A 57 -59.54 -7.27 3.36
CA PRO A 57 -59.51 -7.89 2.04
C PRO A 57 -59.01 -9.32 2.18
N ARG A 58 -59.72 -10.27 1.55
CA ARG A 58 -59.34 -11.69 1.53
C ARG A 58 -57.89 -11.81 1.10
N HIS A 59 -57.05 -12.47 1.91
CA HIS A 59 -55.70 -12.83 1.50
C HIS A 59 -55.76 -13.57 0.15
N PRO A 60 -54.95 -13.18 -0.86
CA PRO A 60 -54.80 -14.00 -2.04
C PRO A 60 -54.28 -15.37 -1.59
N ARG A 61 -54.96 -16.44 -2.02
CA ARG A 61 -54.50 -17.82 -1.77
C ARG A 61 -53.05 -17.91 -2.23
N LEU A 62 -52.14 -18.26 -1.32
CA LEU A 62 -50.79 -18.61 -1.69
C LEU A 62 -50.89 -19.74 -2.71
N PRO A 63 -50.34 -19.60 -3.94
CA PRO A 63 -50.28 -20.73 -4.84
C PRO A 63 -49.50 -21.83 -4.13
N HIS A 64 -50.06 -23.04 -4.13
CA HIS A 64 -49.36 -24.22 -3.63
C HIS A 64 -48.04 -24.33 -4.40
N LEU A 65 -46.93 -23.98 -3.75
CA LEU A 65 -45.61 -24.23 -4.29
C LEU A 65 -45.52 -25.75 -4.43
N PRO A 66 -45.39 -26.31 -5.65
CA PRO A 66 -45.02 -27.70 -5.76
C PRO A 66 -43.71 -27.87 -4.99
N LEU A 67 -43.61 -28.96 -4.22
CA LEU A 67 -42.36 -29.46 -3.65
C LEU A 67 -41.46 -29.95 -4.81
N ALA A 68 -41.04 -29.00 -5.64
CA ALA A 68 -40.14 -29.22 -6.75
C ALA A 68 -38.83 -29.74 -6.18
N ALA A 69 -38.49 -30.96 -6.59
CA ALA A 69 -37.37 -31.75 -6.13
C ALA A 69 -36.17 -30.90 -5.70
N ILE A 70 -35.66 -31.18 -4.49
CA ILE A 70 -34.30 -30.78 -4.13
C ILE A 70 -33.37 -31.62 -5.01
N THR A 71 -33.15 -31.16 -6.25
CA THR A 71 -32.23 -31.79 -7.18
C THR A 71 -30.84 -31.68 -6.58
N THR A 72 -30.34 -32.79 -6.04
CA THR A 72 -28.97 -32.95 -5.58
C THR A 72 -28.05 -32.71 -6.78
N SER A 73 -27.49 -31.51 -6.86
CA SER A 73 -26.53 -31.16 -7.92
C SER A 73 -25.31 -32.05 -7.75
N ARG A 74 -25.21 -33.07 -8.62
CA ARG A 74 -24.29 -34.20 -8.49
C ARG A 74 -22.83 -33.75 -8.30
N PRO A 75 -22.06 -34.37 -7.37
CA PRO A 75 -20.66 -34.02 -7.14
C PRO A 75 -19.81 -34.12 -8.41
N THR A 76 -20.19 -34.99 -9.34
CA THR A 76 -19.56 -35.16 -10.67
C THR A 76 -19.41 -33.84 -11.44
N ARG A 77 -20.33 -32.88 -11.31
CA ARG A 77 -20.22 -31.56 -11.98
C ARG A 77 -19.12 -30.69 -11.38
N THR A 78 -18.94 -30.72 -10.06
CA THR A 78 -17.86 -29.98 -9.39
C THR A 78 -16.51 -30.61 -9.69
N THR A 79 -16.41 -31.95 -9.68
CA THR A 79 -15.19 -32.67 -10.07
C THR A 79 -14.79 -32.37 -11.53
N ALA A 80 -15.74 -32.42 -12.47
CA ALA A 80 -15.48 -32.09 -13.87
C ALA A 80 -15.04 -30.63 -14.07
N ALA A 81 -15.62 -29.69 -13.32
CA ALA A 81 -15.22 -28.28 -13.37
C ALA A 81 -13.83 -28.03 -12.73
N ILE A 82 -13.44 -28.81 -11.71
CA ILE A 82 -12.07 -28.78 -11.16
C ILE A 82 -11.07 -29.35 -12.18
N ALA A 83 -11.39 -30.48 -12.82
CA ALA A 83 -10.54 -31.04 -13.88
C ALA A 83 -10.37 -30.03 -15.05
N ALA A 84 -11.45 -29.37 -15.48
CA ALA A 84 -11.40 -28.32 -16.49
C ALA A 84 -10.58 -27.10 -16.05
N ALA A 85 -10.57 -26.74 -14.77
CA ALA A 85 -9.75 -25.65 -14.24
C ALA A 85 -8.24 -25.96 -14.33
N TRP A 86 -7.83 -27.20 -14.01
CA TRP A 86 -6.45 -27.64 -14.17
C TRP A 86 -6.05 -27.79 -15.64
N LEU A 87 -6.90 -28.40 -16.47
CA LEU A 87 -6.66 -28.48 -17.92
C LEU A 87 -6.52 -27.11 -18.57
N PHE A 88 -7.31 -26.11 -18.15
CA PHE A 88 -7.15 -24.73 -18.60
C PHE A 88 -5.81 -24.14 -18.19
N ALA A 89 -5.38 -24.30 -16.93
CA ALA A 89 -4.09 -23.79 -16.46
C ALA A 89 -2.91 -24.43 -17.24
N ILE A 90 -2.94 -25.75 -17.45
CA ILE A 90 -1.94 -26.48 -18.25
C ILE A 90 -1.93 -25.98 -19.70
N ALA A 91 -3.10 -25.88 -20.34
CA ALA A 91 -3.20 -25.45 -21.73
C ALA A 91 -2.82 -23.97 -21.94
N ALA A 92 -3.13 -23.09 -20.97
CA ALA A 92 -2.71 -21.70 -20.99
C ALA A 92 -1.19 -21.58 -20.88
N HIS A 93 -0.56 -22.30 -19.95
CA HIS A 93 0.88 -22.32 -19.77
C HIS A 93 1.61 -22.89 -21.01
N ALA A 94 1.15 -24.02 -21.54
CA ALA A 94 1.68 -24.62 -22.77
C ALA A 94 1.53 -23.73 -24.03
N ALA A 95 0.65 -22.72 -23.99
CA ALA A 95 0.47 -21.72 -25.03
C ALA A 95 1.15 -20.38 -24.72
N HIS A 96 1.89 -20.27 -23.61
CA HIS A 96 2.45 -19.01 -23.08
C HIS A 96 1.40 -17.91 -22.83
N LEU A 97 0.19 -18.32 -22.41
CA LEU A 97 -0.97 -17.47 -22.09
C LEU A 97 -1.27 -17.42 -20.58
N ASP A 98 -0.28 -17.59 -19.72
CA ASP A 98 -0.43 -17.58 -18.25
C ASP A 98 -1.12 -16.32 -17.70
N LEU A 99 -0.90 -15.17 -18.33
CA LEU A 99 -1.61 -13.93 -18.02
C LEU A 99 -3.13 -14.06 -18.17
N ALA A 100 -3.62 -14.89 -19.11
CA ALA A 100 -5.05 -15.17 -19.26
C ALA A 100 -5.61 -15.95 -18.06
N THR A 101 -4.81 -16.85 -17.45
CA THR A 101 -5.15 -17.53 -16.19
C THR A 101 -5.29 -16.52 -15.04
N LEU A 102 -4.34 -15.59 -14.89
CA LEU A 102 -4.43 -14.53 -13.89
C LEU A 102 -5.66 -13.63 -14.09
N LEU A 103 -5.94 -13.22 -15.34
CA LEU A 103 -7.13 -12.44 -15.68
C LEU A 103 -8.43 -13.21 -15.39
N LEU A 104 -8.47 -14.52 -15.69
CA LEU A 104 -9.61 -15.39 -15.39
C LEU A 104 -9.84 -15.53 -13.88
N ILE A 105 -8.79 -15.62 -13.07
CA ILE A 105 -8.87 -15.62 -11.59
C ILE A 105 -9.47 -14.31 -11.08
N VAL A 106 -9.00 -13.15 -11.59
CA VAL A 106 -9.55 -11.82 -11.22
C VAL A 106 -11.02 -11.70 -11.61
N LEU A 107 -11.36 -12.02 -12.87
CA LEU A 107 -12.73 -11.92 -13.37
C LEU A 107 -13.67 -12.94 -12.72
N GLY A 108 -13.21 -14.16 -12.45
CA GLY A 108 -13.95 -15.19 -11.73
C GLY A 108 -14.26 -14.78 -10.28
N THR A 109 -13.26 -14.22 -9.58
CA THR A 109 -13.44 -13.65 -8.23
C THR A 109 -14.44 -12.48 -8.25
N ALA A 110 -14.35 -11.60 -9.25
CA ALA A 110 -15.30 -10.49 -9.48
C ALA A 110 -16.73 -11.00 -9.80
N ALA A 111 -16.84 -12.10 -10.53
CA ALA A 111 -18.10 -12.70 -10.94
C ALA A 111 -18.81 -13.48 -9.81
N LEU A 112 -18.08 -13.99 -8.81
CA LEU A 112 -18.65 -14.67 -7.62
C LEU A 112 -18.96 -13.72 -6.46
N ASN A 113 -18.16 -12.68 -6.26
CA ASN A 113 -18.45 -11.69 -5.24
C ASN A 113 -19.74 -10.92 -5.60
N ARG A 114 -20.46 -10.44 -4.58
CA ARG A 114 -21.72 -9.69 -4.73
C ARG A 114 -21.59 -8.28 -4.16
N TYR A 115 -20.35 -7.76 -4.16
CA TYR A 115 -20.08 -6.39 -3.76
C TYR A 115 -20.57 -5.40 -4.83
N GLY A 116 -20.94 -4.20 -4.38
CA GLY A 116 -21.27 -3.06 -5.25
C GLY A 116 -22.39 -3.29 -6.28
N SER A 117 -22.34 -2.47 -7.32
CA SER A 117 -23.38 -2.35 -8.35
C SER A 117 -22.85 -2.25 -9.78
N THR A 118 -21.56 -1.92 -9.97
CA THR A 118 -20.91 -1.83 -11.29
C THR A 118 -19.80 -2.87 -11.46
N VAL A 119 -19.29 -3.05 -12.68
CA VAL A 119 -18.14 -3.95 -12.96
C VAL A 119 -16.95 -3.55 -12.09
N LEU A 120 -16.61 -2.25 -12.08
CA LEU A 120 -15.46 -1.73 -11.37
C LEU A 120 -15.54 -1.98 -9.86
N ASP A 121 -16.73 -1.84 -9.25
CA ASP A 121 -16.92 -2.19 -7.84
C ASP A 121 -16.49 -3.63 -7.53
N ARG A 122 -16.76 -4.57 -8.44
CA ARG A 122 -16.46 -6.00 -8.23
C ARG A 122 -15.04 -6.37 -8.56
N VAL A 123 -14.43 -5.71 -9.54
CA VAL A 123 -13.01 -5.88 -9.87
C VAL A 123 -12.15 -5.32 -8.73
N VAL A 124 -12.42 -4.12 -8.23
CA VAL A 124 -11.71 -3.57 -7.06
C VAL A 124 -11.88 -4.47 -5.83
N ALA A 125 -13.09 -4.95 -5.57
CA ALA A 125 -13.34 -5.91 -4.49
C ALA A 125 -12.59 -7.25 -4.68
N ALA A 126 -12.47 -7.73 -5.92
CA ALA A 126 -11.69 -8.93 -6.25
C ALA A 126 -10.19 -8.71 -6.02
N VAL A 127 -9.63 -7.56 -6.44
CA VAL A 127 -8.22 -7.20 -6.21
C VAL A 127 -7.90 -7.16 -4.71
N VAL A 128 -8.78 -6.59 -3.88
CA VAL A 128 -8.61 -6.59 -2.41
C VAL A 128 -8.59 -8.01 -1.83
N LEU A 129 -9.50 -8.89 -2.26
CA LEU A 129 -9.51 -10.28 -1.82
C LEU A 129 -8.24 -11.01 -2.27
N LEU A 130 -7.89 -10.91 -3.55
CA LEU A 130 -6.77 -11.63 -4.15
C LEU A 130 -5.42 -11.17 -3.59
N ALA A 131 -5.25 -9.89 -3.25
CA ALA A 131 -4.04 -9.43 -2.57
C ALA A 131 -3.93 -10.01 -1.15
N GLY A 132 -4.98 -9.95 -0.34
CA GLY A 132 -4.97 -10.56 0.99
C GLY A 132 -4.82 -12.08 0.96
N CYS A 133 -5.51 -12.75 0.03
CA CYS A 133 -5.37 -14.19 -0.21
C CYS A 133 -4.00 -14.56 -0.80
N GLY A 134 -3.36 -13.69 -1.58
CA GLY A 134 -1.99 -13.89 -2.09
C GLY A 134 -0.96 -13.76 -0.97
N VAL A 135 -1.13 -12.80 -0.06
CA VAL A 135 -0.28 -12.67 1.14
C VAL A 135 -0.40 -13.91 2.04
N VAL A 136 -1.63 -14.35 2.37
CA VAL A 136 -1.83 -15.55 3.20
C VAL A 136 -1.45 -16.83 2.46
N GLY A 137 -1.82 -16.95 1.19
CA GLY A 137 -1.48 -18.07 0.31
C GLY A 137 0.02 -18.22 0.11
N GLY A 138 0.78 -17.12 0.12
CA GLY A 138 2.23 -17.09 0.15
C GLY A 138 2.85 -17.94 1.27
N LEU A 139 2.16 -18.10 2.41
CA LEU A 139 2.61 -18.98 3.50
C LEU A 139 2.49 -20.45 3.11
N VAL A 140 1.38 -20.84 2.49
CA VAL A 140 1.18 -22.20 1.96
C VAL A 140 2.17 -22.48 0.83
N ILE A 141 2.33 -21.51 -0.07
CA ILE A 141 3.30 -21.53 -1.18
C ILE A 141 4.73 -21.73 -0.68
N SER A 142 5.08 -21.13 0.47
CA SER A 142 6.42 -21.26 1.04
C SER A 142 6.80 -22.69 1.43
N TYR A 143 5.81 -23.54 1.78
CA TYR A 143 6.04 -24.91 2.30
C TYR A 143 5.54 -26.02 1.37
N TRP A 144 4.76 -25.73 0.33
CA TRP A 144 4.29 -26.74 -0.62
C TRP A 144 5.38 -27.09 -1.66
N PRO A 145 5.32 -28.25 -2.34
CA PRO A 145 6.40 -28.67 -3.23
C PRO A 145 6.46 -27.92 -4.58
N TRP A 146 5.41 -27.19 -4.96
CA TRP A 146 5.30 -26.55 -6.28
C TRP A 146 5.71 -25.07 -6.31
N GLY A 147 6.18 -24.48 -5.20
CA GLY A 147 6.63 -23.08 -5.17
C GLY A 147 5.70 -22.08 -5.89
N LEU A 148 6.23 -21.23 -6.76
CA LEU A 148 5.45 -20.23 -7.50
C LEU A 148 4.94 -20.70 -8.88
N GLU A 149 4.95 -22.00 -9.17
CA GLU A 149 4.60 -22.56 -10.49
C GLU A 149 3.24 -22.07 -11.04
N PRO A 150 3.19 -21.40 -12.22
CA PRO A 150 1.97 -20.81 -12.77
C PRO A 150 0.81 -21.81 -12.90
N VAL A 151 1.11 -23.05 -13.31
CA VAL A 151 0.11 -24.12 -13.43
C VAL A 151 -0.43 -24.52 -12.07
N ALA A 152 0.43 -24.69 -11.05
CA ALA A 152 0.02 -25.12 -9.72
C ALA A 152 -0.77 -24.03 -8.97
N VAL A 153 -0.27 -22.79 -9.01
CA VAL A 153 -0.94 -21.62 -8.43
C VAL A 153 -2.27 -21.35 -9.17
N GLY A 154 -2.25 -21.37 -10.50
CA GLY A 154 -3.41 -21.11 -11.35
C GLY A 154 -4.51 -22.17 -11.22
N GLY A 155 -4.14 -23.45 -11.34
CA GLY A 155 -5.05 -24.59 -11.16
C GLY A 155 -5.68 -24.62 -9.77
N SER A 156 -4.90 -24.34 -8.72
CA SER A 156 -5.39 -24.25 -7.34
C SER A 156 -6.35 -23.07 -7.13
N ALA A 157 -6.04 -21.89 -7.67
CA ALA A 157 -6.89 -20.70 -7.57
C ALA A 157 -8.22 -20.88 -8.33
N LEU A 158 -8.18 -21.38 -9.56
CA LEU A 158 -9.38 -21.68 -10.35
C LEU A 158 -10.23 -22.79 -9.70
N SER A 159 -9.60 -23.85 -9.18
CA SER A 159 -10.30 -24.90 -8.40
C SER A 159 -10.99 -24.32 -7.17
N THR A 160 -10.33 -23.41 -6.46
CA THR A 160 -10.91 -22.69 -5.30
C THR A 160 -12.14 -21.89 -5.72
N LEU A 161 -12.12 -21.21 -6.87
CA LEU A 161 -13.30 -20.50 -7.40
C LEU A 161 -14.46 -21.46 -7.72
N VAL A 162 -14.18 -22.63 -8.31
CA VAL A 162 -15.20 -23.68 -8.57
C VAL A 162 -15.80 -24.22 -7.26
N LEU A 163 -14.97 -24.47 -6.24
CA LEU A 163 -15.42 -24.91 -4.91
C LEU A 163 -16.26 -23.84 -4.22
N VAL A 164 -15.83 -22.58 -4.21
CA VAL A 164 -16.58 -21.44 -3.64
C VAL A 164 -17.91 -21.24 -4.39
N ALA A 165 -17.92 -21.32 -5.72
CA ALA A 165 -19.15 -21.26 -6.52
C ALA A 165 -20.14 -22.37 -6.13
N SER A 166 -19.64 -23.60 -5.99
CA SER A 166 -20.43 -24.79 -5.60
C SER A 166 -20.98 -24.66 -4.18
N ALA A 167 -20.12 -24.39 -3.19
CA ALA A 167 -20.48 -24.28 -1.78
C ALA A 167 -21.45 -23.12 -1.50
N THR A 168 -21.27 -21.97 -2.15
CA THR A 168 -22.18 -20.83 -2.02
C THR A 168 -23.39 -20.89 -2.95
N ARG A 169 -23.48 -21.92 -3.82
CA ARG A 169 -24.47 -22.09 -4.90
C ARG A 169 -24.60 -20.86 -5.81
N ARG A 170 -23.49 -20.16 -6.05
CA ARG A 170 -23.43 -18.93 -6.86
C ARG A 170 -22.99 -19.22 -8.28
N ARG A 171 -23.75 -18.71 -9.25
CA ARG A 171 -23.29 -18.62 -10.65
C ARG A 171 -22.30 -17.46 -10.81
N PHE A 172 -21.24 -17.66 -11.57
CA PHE A 172 -20.39 -16.59 -12.08
C PHE A 172 -21.26 -15.60 -12.87
N ARG A 173 -21.37 -14.35 -12.39
CA ARG A 173 -22.15 -13.30 -13.08
C ARG A 173 -21.63 -11.92 -12.69
N LEU A 174 -20.99 -11.22 -13.64
CA LEU A 174 -20.69 -9.80 -13.52
C LEU A 174 -21.95 -8.94 -13.72
N PRO A 175 -22.03 -7.75 -13.12
CA PRO A 175 -23.06 -6.77 -13.43
C PRO A 175 -22.69 -6.05 -14.74
N MET A 176 -23.58 -5.94 -15.72
CA MET A 176 -23.30 -5.21 -16.97
C MET A 176 -23.37 -3.67 -16.82
N ARG A 177 -23.54 -3.15 -15.59
CA ARG A 177 -23.63 -1.70 -15.33
C ARG A 177 -22.21 -1.12 -15.23
N PHE A 178 -21.96 -0.08 -16.01
CA PHE A 178 -20.77 0.76 -15.96
C PHE A 178 -21.20 2.21 -15.75
N ALA A 179 -20.62 2.92 -14.77
CA ALA A 179 -20.92 4.33 -14.54
C ALA A 179 -19.89 5.23 -15.24
N ALA A 180 -20.29 6.45 -15.64
CA ALA A 180 -19.35 7.42 -16.22
C ALA A 180 -18.16 7.72 -15.28
N ALA A 181 -18.42 7.81 -13.97
CA ALA A 181 -17.37 7.96 -12.96
C ALA A 181 -16.49 6.70 -12.80
N ASP A 182 -16.91 5.52 -13.25
CA ASP A 182 -16.02 4.35 -13.32
C ASP A 182 -15.01 4.52 -14.46
N GLY A 183 -15.47 5.04 -15.60
CA GLY A 183 -14.62 5.45 -16.71
C GLY A 183 -13.61 6.52 -16.30
N ILE A 184 -14.03 7.55 -15.55
CA ILE A 184 -13.11 8.57 -15.02
C ILE A 184 -12.09 7.95 -14.05
N ALA A 185 -12.47 7.04 -13.15
CA ALA A 185 -11.52 6.38 -12.25
C ALA A 185 -10.47 5.55 -13.03
N LEU A 186 -10.91 4.83 -14.07
CA LEU A 186 -10.04 4.08 -14.98
C LEU A 186 -9.09 5.00 -15.76
N LEU A 187 -9.61 6.11 -16.32
CA LEU A 187 -8.81 7.11 -17.03
C LEU A 187 -7.79 7.78 -16.11
N SER A 188 -8.17 8.15 -14.88
CA SER A 188 -7.23 8.71 -13.89
C SER A 188 -6.12 7.73 -13.52
N GLY A 189 -6.43 6.43 -13.38
CA GLY A 189 -5.43 5.39 -13.17
C GLY A 189 -4.48 5.23 -14.35
N GLY A 190 -5.02 5.10 -15.56
CA GLY A 190 -4.22 4.99 -16.79
C GLY A 190 -3.35 6.22 -17.04
N ALA A 191 -3.90 7.42 -16.86
CA ALA A 191 -3.15 8.67 -16.94
C ALA A 191 -2.03 8.74 -15.89
N ALA A 192 -2.26 8.28 -14.65
CA ALA A 192 -1.23 8.21 -13.62
C ALA A 192 -0.10 7.25 -13.98
N VAL A 193 -0.39 6.07 -14.57
CA VAL A 193 0.65 5.17 -15.11
C VAL A 193 1.42 5.85 -16.22
N LEU A 194 0.74 6.49 -17.19
CA LEU A 194 1.39 7.15 -18.32
C LEU A 194 2.27 8.34 -17.90
N ILE A 195 1.81 9.15 -16.94
CA ILE A 195 2.58 10.26 -16.35
C ILE A 195 3.81 9.71 -15.62
N ALA A 196 3.63 8.68 -14.78
CA ALA A 196 4.72 8.09 -14.01
C ALA A 196 5.75 7.38 -14.92
N ALA A 197 5.31 6.71 -15.98
CA ALA A 197 6.16 6.11 -17.00
C ALA A 197 6.78 7.12 -17.98
N TRP A 198 6.28 8.37 -18.06
CA TRP A 198 6.58 9.28 -19.15
C TRP A 198 8.08 9.44 -19.48
N PRO A 199 8.99 9.61 -18.50
CA PRO A 199 10.41 9.77 -18.80
C PRO A 199 11.07 8.51 -19.36
N THR A 200 10.51 7.33 -19.04
CA THR A 200 11.06 6.00 -19.37
C THR A 200 10.41 5.39 -20.61
N LEU A 201 9.23 5.87 -21.05
CA LEU A 201 8.55 5.42 -22.27
C LEU A 201 9.41 5.54 -23.54
N ARG A 202 10.12 6.66 -23.71
CA ARG A 202 10.99 6.94 -24.86
C ARG A 202 12.47 6.64 -24.61
N GLY A 203 12.79 5.96 -23.50
CA GLY A 203 14.16 5.59 -23.15
C GLY A 203 14.54 4.20 -23.63
N ASP A 204 15.83 4.01 -23.90
CA ASP A 204 16.44 2.67 -23.94
C ASP A 204 16.47 2.04 -22.53
N PHE A 205 16.90 0.79 -22.44
CA PHE A 205 17.00 0.06 -21.16
C PHE A 205 17.66 0.91 -20.07
N TRP A 206 18.82 1.50 -20.36
CA TRP A 206 19.62 2.27 -19.42
C TRP A 206 18.94 3.55 -18.96
N LYS A 207 18.17 4.22 -19.82
CA LYS A 207 17.35 5.35 -19.41
C LYS A 207 16.15 4.94 -18.56
N ARG A 208 15.53 3.78 -18.78
CA ARG A 208 14.49 3.26 -17.84
C ARG A 208 15.10 2.92 -16.48
N PHE A 209 16.31 2.37 -16.55
CA PHE A 209 17.08 1.91 -15.43
C PHE A 209 17.59 3.07 -14.55
N ASP A 210 18.09 4.16 -15.14
CA ASP A 210 18.52 5.39 -14.44
C ASP A 210 17.40 5.97 -13.54
N TYR A 211 16.17 6.06 -14.08
CA TYR A 211 14.97 6.53 -13.36
C TYR A 211 14.43 5.57 -12.29
N SER A 212 14.92 4.33 -12.22
CA SER A 212 14.40 3.29 -11.33
C SER A 212 15.44 2.80 -10.31
N ALA A 213 16.69 2.61 -10.71
CA ALA A 213 17.75 1.97 -9.92
C ALA A 213 18.43 2.91 -8.92
N LEU A 214 18.47 4.21 -9.14
CA LEU A 214 19.22 5.15 -8.29
C LEU A 214 18.44 5.57 -7.02
N LEU A 215 17.56 4.68 -6.56
CA LEU A 215 16.67 4.86 -5.43
C LEU A 215 16.88 3.69 -4.46
N GLY A 216 17.69 3.91 -3.41
CA GLY A 216 18.09 2.87 -2.47
C GLY A 216 16.92 2.14 -1.81
N ASP A 217 15.79 2.81 -1.56
CA ASP A 217 14.56 2.15 -1.08
C ASP A 217 14.02 1.15 -2.12
N ARG A 218 13.90 1.53 -3.40
CA ARG A 218 13.43 0.63 -4.47
C ARG A 218 14.36 -0.57 -4.67
N LEU A 219 15.68 -0.36 -4.70
CA LEU A 219 16.64 -1.46 -4.82
C LEU A 219 16.48 -2.47 -3.66
N ARG A 220 16.26 -2.00 -2.44
CA ARG A 220 15.99 -2.88 -1.28
C ARG A 220 14.65 -3.61 -1.41
N GLN A 221 13.59 -2.93 -1.88
CA GLN A 221 12.30 -3.58 -2.13
C GLN A 221 12.37 -4.63 -3.24
N PHE A 222 13.19 -4.40 -4.28
CA PHE A 222 13.46 -5.34 -5.36
C PHE A 222 14.33 -6.52 -4.91
N ALA A 223 15.39 -6.30 -4.12
CA ALA A 223 16.19 -7.38 -3.54
C ALA A 223 15.32 -8.37 -2.75
N MET A 224 14.32 -7.87 -2.02
CA MET A 224 13.33 -8.70 -1.34
C MET A 224 12.37 -9.42 -2.31
N PHE A 225 12.06 -8.84 -3.47
CA PHE A 225 11.26 -9.48 -4.53
C PHE A 225 12.03 -10.60 -5.22
N ASP A 226 13.28 -10.35 -5.64
CA ASP A 226 14.18 -11.35 -6.23
C ASP A 226 14.47 -12.49 -5.24
N ALA A 227 14.60 -12.19 -3.95
CA ALA A 227 14.69 -13.20 -2.90
C ALA A 227 13.41 -14.06 -2.78
N VAL A 228 12.22 -13.48 -2.90
CA VAL A 228 10.96 -14.26 -2.87
C VAL A 228 10.79 -15.09 -4.14
N ARG A 229 11.09 -14.52 -5.31
CA ARG A 229 11.12 -15.22 -6.62
C ARG A 229 12.06 -16.42 -6.54
N SER A 230 13.32 -16.20 -6.19
CA SER A 230 14.35 -17.24 -6.14
C SER A 230 14.17 -18.26 -5.01
N GLY A 231 13.59 -17.87 -3.88
CA GLY A 231 13.31 -18.81 -2.78
C GLY A 231 12.01 -19.60 -2.95
N HIS A 232 11.14 -19.21 -3.89
CA HIS A 232 9.75 -19.65 -4.04
C HIS A 232 8.95 -19.53 -2.72
N SER A 233 9.34 -18.60 -1.83
CA SER A 233 8.89 -18.55 -0.44
C SER A 233 9.05 -17.17 0.19
N TYR A 234 8.37 -16.92 1.31
CA TYR A 234 8.71 -15.81 2.19
C TYR A 234 10.11 -15.97 2.78
N ALA A 235 10.88 -14.87 2.81
CA ALA A 235 12.24 -14.87 3.33
C ALA A 235 12.37 -15.33 4.79
N PHE A 236 11.33 -15.20 5.62
CA PHE A 236 11.33 -15.71 7.00
C PHE A 236 11.08 -17.22 7.10
N ALA A 237 10.47 -17.85 6.08
CA ALA A 237 10.14 -19.27 6.09
C ALA A 237 11.36 -20.14 5.73
N HIS A 238 12.12 -19.74 4.70
CA HIS A 238 13.30 -20.46 4.23
C HIS A 238 14.48 -19.50 3.97
N PHE A 239 14.86 -18.72 4.98
CA PHE A 239 15.94 -17.73 4.88
C PHE A 239 17.25 -18.32 4.34
N ASP A 240 17.59 -19.55 4.74
CA ASP A 240 18.86 -20.17 4.40
C ASP A 240 19.03 -20.36 2.89
N ARG A 241 17.93 -20.68 2.17
CA ARG A 241 17.88 -20.79 0.68
C ARG A 241 18.20 -19.47 -0.03
N ILE A 242 17.96 -18.33 0.62
CA ILE A 242 18.07 -16.99 0.03
C ILE A 242 19.06 -16.10 0.78
N SER A 243 19.85 -16.69 1.68
CA SER A 243 20.74 -15.98 2.59
C SER A 243 21.81 -15.18 1.86
N ALA A 244 22.41 -15.74 0.79
CA ALA A 244 23.46 -15.12 -0.02
C ALA A 244 23.05 -13.84 -0.77
N GLN A 245 21.77 -13.71 -1.10
CA GLN A 245 21.18 -12.56 -1.80
C GLN A 245 20.40 -11.61 -0.87
N ALA A 246 20.27 -11.96 0.41
CA ALA A 246 19.47 -11.21 1.37
C ALA A 246 20.25 -10.07 2.06
N LEU A 247 19.58 -8.92 2.18
CA LEU A 247 20.05 -7.83 3.04
C LEU A 247 19.82 -8.13 4.53
N PRO A 248 20.62 -7.53 5.44
CA PRO A 248 20.30 -7.45 6.86
C PRO A 248 18.84 -7.01 7.09
N GLY A 249 18.12 -7.73 7.95
CA GLY A 249 16.70 -7.47 8.22
C GLY A 249 15.71 -8.02 7.18
N THR A 250 16.16 -8.67 6.09
CA THR A 250 15.24 -9.32 5.12
C THR A 250 14.43 -10.44 5.79
N ARG A 251 15.05 -11.21 6.70
CA ARG A 251 14.37 -12.23 7.54
C ARG A 251 13.26 -11.63 8.42
N SER A 252 13.36 -10.34 8.80
CA SER A 252 12.40 -9.65 9.66
C SER A 252 11.46 -8.69 8.92
N TYR A 253 11.48 -8.70 7.58
CA TYR A 253 10.67 -7.80 6.78
C TYR A 253 9.38 -8.51 6.29
N PRO A 254 8.19 -7.97 6.59
CA PRO A 254 6.94 -8.51 6.06
C PRO A 254 6.88 -8.23 4.55
N SER A 255 7.14 -9.26 3.75
CA SER A 255 7.38 -9.18 2.31
C SER A 255 6.10 -9.44 1.49
N GLY A 256 4.95 -8.93 1.96
CA GLY A 256 3.65 -9.24 1.34
C GLY A 256 3.45 -8.64 -0.04
N MET A 257 3.93 -7.40 -0.24
CA MET A 257 3.97 -6.80 -1.58
C MET A 257 4.83 -7.66 -2.52
N GLN A 258 6.02 -8.04 -2.07
CA GLN A 258 6.96 -8.87 -2.84
C GLN A 258 6.34 -10.20 -3.23
N MET A 259 5.67 -10.89 -2.30
CA MET A 259 4.96 -12.14 -2.56
C MET A 259 3.84 -11.96 -3.60
N VAL A 260 3.00 -10.94 -3.46
CA VAL A 260 1.92 -10.67 -4.44
C VAL A 260 2.50 -10.31 -5.81
N TYR A 261 3.57 -9.50 -5.87
CA TYR A 261 4.25 -9.20 -7.13
C TYR A 261 4.95 -10.42 -7.72
N ALA A 262 5.57 -11.28 -6.92
CA ALA A 262 6.22 -12.51 -7.40
C ALA A 262 5.19 -13.45 -8.02
N ILE A 263 4.03 -13.65 -7.38
CA ILE A 263 2.91 -14.39 -7.96
C ILE A 263 2.47 -13.78 -9.30
N VAL A 264 2.34 -12.44 -9.38
CA VAL A 264 1.98 -11.76 -10.64
C VAL A 264 3.05 -11.93 -11.71
N ASP A 265 4.34 -11.80 -11.36
CA ASP A 265 5.46 -11.96 -12.30
C ASP A 265 5.52 -13.38 -12.88
N CYS A 266 5.22 -14.42 -12.10
CA CYS A 266 5.16 -15.79 -12.61
C CYS A 266 4.11 -15.95 -13.73
N PHE A 267 2.95 -15.28 -13.64
CA PHE A 267 1.95 -15.30 -14.72
C PHE A 267 2.25 -14.33 -15.88
N VAL A 268 3.05 -13.28 -15.65
CA VAL A 268 3.45 -12.32 -16.70
C VAL A 268 4.65 -12.82 -17.50
N HIS A 269 5.59 -13.48 -16.82
CA HIS A 269 6.78 -14.10 -17.40
C HIS A 269 6.47 -15.49 -18.00
N GLY A 270 5.53 -16.23 -17.40
CA GLY A 270 5.20 -17.61 -17.76
C GLY A 270 6.12 -18.66 -17.13
N ASP A 271 6.91 -18.30 -16.11
CA ASP A 271 7.88 -19.19 -15.46
C ASP A 271 8.02 -18.81 -13.96
N ALA A 272 8.12 -19.81 -13.08
CA ALA A 272 8.45 -19.61 -11.67
C ALA A 272 9.95 -19.33 -11.46
N THR A 273 10.80 -19.82 -12.37
CA THR A 273 12.24 -19.61 -12.36
C THR A 273 12.55 -18.11 -12.50
N PRO A 274 13.44 -17.55 -11.66
CA PRO A 274 13.93 -16.19 -11.81
C PRO A 274 14.79 -16.03 -13.07
N GLY A 275 14.51 -15.00 -13.87
CA GLY A 275 15.36 -14.57 -14.97
C GLY A 275 16.60 -13.78 -14.50
N ALA A 276 17.24 -13.11 -15.45
CA ALA A 276 18.34 -12.19 -15.16
C ALA A 276 17.86 -11.01 -14.28
N PRO A 277 18.51 -10.69 -13.14
CA PRO A 277 17.98 -9.71 -12.20
C PRO A 277 17.79 -8.29 -12.78
N LEU A 278 18.58 -7.89 -13.77
CA LEU A 278 18.43 -6.60 -14.43
C LEU A 278 17.13 -6.50 -15.26
N ASP A 279 16.72 -7.58 -15.92
CA ASP A 279 15.45 -7.67 -16.63
C ASP A 279 14.27 -7.78 -15.66
N GLU A 280 14.42 -8.59 -14.60
CA GLU A 280 13.45 -8.68 -13.51
C GLU A 280 13.22 -7.32 -12.85
N PHE A 281 14.28 -6.50 -12.69
CA PHE A 281 14.18 -5.15 -12.13
C PHE A 281 13.33 -4.22 -13.00
N VAL A 282 13.48 -4.29 -14.32
CA VAL A 282 12.65 -3.48 -15.24
C VAL A 282 11.19 -3.95 -15.22
N ARG A 283 10.90 -5.26 -15.12
CA ARG A 283 9.53 -5.75 -14.90
C ARG A 283 8.97 -5.31 -13.55
N TYR A 284 9.76 -5.42 -12.48
CA TYR A 284 9.41 -4.95 -11.15
C TYR A 284 9.05 -3.46 -11.14
N TYR A 285 9.85 -2.62 -11.81
CA TYR A 285 9.55 -1.20 -11.96
C TYR A 285 8.18 -0.96 -12.62
N TRP A 286 7.80 -1.73 -13.65
CA TRP A 286 6.44 -1.64 -14.21
C TRP A 286 5.34 -2.01 -13.19
N TYR A 287 5.56 -2.98 -12.30
CA TYR A 287 4.61 -3.29 -11.23
C TYR A 287 4.44 -2.15 -10.22
N THR A 288 5.50 -1.39 -9.92
CA THR A 288 5.41 -0.21 -9.05
C THR A 288 4.65 0.93 -9.73
N LEU A 289 4.88 1.17 -11.04
CA LEU A 289 4.11 2.13 -11.84
C LEU A 289 2.62 1.76 -11.93
N ILE A 290 2.32 0.49 -12.21
CA ILE A 290 0.95 -0.03 -12.24
C ILE A 290 0.28 0.11 -10.87
N SER A 291 1.00 -0.15 -9.78
CA SER A 291 0.48 0.00 -8.41
C SER A 291 0.21 1.45 -8.04
N PHE A 292 1.02 2.40 -8.54
CA PHE A 292 0.70 3.82 -8.43
C PHE A 292 -0.56 4.19 -9.21
N GLY A 293 -0.72 3.69 -10.44
CA GLY A 293 -1.97 3.82 -11.21
C GLY A 293 -3.19 3.24 -10.48
N LEU A 294 -3.04 2.08 -9.85
CA LEU A 294 -4.07 1.46 -9.00
C LEU A 294 -4.38 2.31 -7.76
N LEU A 295 -3.39 2.96 -7.14
CA LEU A 295 -3.62 3.87 -6.02
C LEU A 295 -4.49 5.07 -6.44
N VAL A 296 -4.18 5.70 -7.59
CA VAL A 296 -4.98 6.80 -8.13
C VAL A 296 -6.40 6.34 -8.47
N LEU A 297 -6.54 5.24 -9.22
CA LEU A 297 -7.81 4.65 -9.62
C LEU A 297 -8.67 4.31 -8.40
N ILE A 298 -8.11 3.61 -7.42
CA ILE A 298 -8.86 3.09 -6.27
C ILE A 298 -9.19 4.24 -5.31
N THR A 299 -8.34 5.24 -5.12
CA THR A 299 -8.70 6.41 -4.28
C THR A 299 -9.82 7.22 -4.92
N ALA A 300 -9.78 7.45 -6.23
CA ALA A 300 -10.85 8.12 -6.97
C ALA A 300 -12.16 7.29 -6.95
N TRP A 301 -12.07 5.98 -7.17
CA TRP A 301 -13.19 5.04 -7.02
C TRP A 301 -13.76 5.03 -5.59
N ALA A 302 -12.91 5.12 -4.57
CA ALA A 302 -13.28 5.10 -3.16
C ALA A 302 -14.00 6.39 -2.75
N ALA A 303 -13.53 7.56 -3.19
CA ALA A 303 -14.24 8.84 -3.01
C ALA A 303 -15.62 8.81 -3.69
N ARG A 304 -15.69 8.38 -4.96
CA ARG A 304 -16.97 8.11 -5.66
C ARG A 304 -17.85 7.11 -4.90
N ARG A 305 -17.26 6.04 -4.36
CA ARG A 305 -17.95 5.00 -3.59
C ARG A 305 -18.46 5.53 -2.25
N MET A 306 -17.82 6.53 -1.65
CA MET A 306 -18.27 7.24 -0.45
C MET A 306 -19.43 8.20 -0.71
N ALA A 307 -19.59 8.74 -1.92
CA ALA A 307 -20.69 9.64 -2.27
C ALA A 307 -22.09 9.00 -2.05
N GLY A 308 -22.51 8.03 -2.88
CA GLY A 308 -23.87 7.49 -2.74
C GLY A 308 -24.44 6.78 -3.95
N PRO A 309 -25.22 5.68 -3.77
CA PRO A 309 -26.26 5.36 -4.74
C PRO A 309 -27.36 6.44 -4.75
N THR A 310 -27.47 7.27 -3.70
CA THR A 310 -28.33 8.46 -3.63
C THR A 310 -28.03 9.53 -4.70
N VAL A 311 -26.81 9.52 -5.25
CA VAL A 311 -26.39 10.37 -6.39
C VAL A 311 -26.57 9.62 -7.74
N GLY A 312 -26.77 8.30 -7.68
CA GLY A 312 -26.63 7.38 -8.83
C GLY A 312 -27.63 7.57 -9.98
N ASP A 313 -28.75 8.25 -9.74
CA ASP A 313 -29.82 8.49 -10.71
C ASP A 313 -30.11 9.98 -10.96
N ARG A 314 -29.48 10.92 -10.23
CA ARG A 314 -29.89 12.34 -10.17
C ARG A 314 -28.72 13.30 -10.32
N LEU A 315 -28.20 13.38 -11.55
CA LEU A 315 -26.95 14.02 -11.99
C LEU A 315 -25.72 13.17 -11.67
N ARG A 316 -25.13 12.56 -12.72
CA ARG A 316 -23.86 11.82 -12.63
C ARG A 316 -22.64 12.73 -12.38
N LEU A 317 -22.82 14.04 -12.51
CA LEU A 317 -21.77 15.07 -12.51
C LEU A 317 -20.99 15.19 -11.19
N PRO A 318 -21.60 15.26 -9.98
CA PRO A 318 -20.82 15.46 -8.74
C PRO A 318 -19.85 14.30 -8.49
N SER A 319 -20.30 13.07 -8.73
CA SER A 319 -19.45 11.88 -8.67
C SER A 319 -18.34 11.92 -9.71
N VAL A 320 -18.60 12.39 -10.94
CA VAL A 320 -17.57 12.59 -11.98
C VAL A 320 -16.54 13.63 -11.55
N PHE A 321 -16.96 14.81 -11.08
CA PHE A 321 -16.05 15.88 -10.63
C PHE A 321 -15.17 15.46 -9.44
N ILE A 322 -15.74 14.78 -8.44
CA ILE A 322 -14.95 14.26 -7.30
C ILE A 322 -13.95 13.19 -7.76
N THR A 323 -14.36 12.29 -8.67
CA THR A 323 -13.46 11.25 -9.21
C THR A 323 -12.33 11.87 -10.04
N ALA A 324 -12.64 12.88 -10.87
CA ALA A 324 -11.67 13.61 -11.68
C ALA A 324 -10.71 14.40 -10.78
N GLY A 325 -11.21 15.09 -9.77
CA GLY A 325 -10.41 15.88 -8.84
C GLY A 325 -9.43 15.06 -8.01
N VAL A 326 -9.93 14.01 -7.34
CA VAL A 326 -9.07 13.09 -6.58
C VAL A 326 -8.07 12.39 -7.49
N GLY A 327 -8.49 12.03 -8.71
CA GLY A 327 -7.62 11.44 -9.72
C GLY A 327 -6.49 12.38 -10.16
N ALA A 328 -6.83 13.61 -10.56
CA ALA A 328 -5.88 14.63 -10.98
C ALA A 328 -4.92 15.01 -9.85
N PHE A 329 -5.44 15.31 -8.66
CA PHE A 329 -4.62 15.66 -7.49
C PHE A 329 -3.54 14.61 -7.18
N LEU A 330 -3.89 13.32 -7.26
CA LEU A 330 -2.91 12.25 -7.02
C LEU A 330 -1.97 12.02 -8.21
N ALA A 331 -2.47 12.09 -9.44
CA ALA A 331 -1.67 11.86 -10.65
C ALA A 331 -0.67 12.99 -10.94
N THR A 332 -0.99 14.24 -10.58
CA THR A 332 -0.15 15.42 -10.88
C THR A 332 0.48 16.08 -9.67
N GLY A 333 -0.04 15.83 -8.47
CA GLY A 333 0.44 16.42 -7.22
C GLY A 333 1.52 15.61 -6.51
N TYR A 334 1.72 15.91 -5.23
CA TYR A 334 2.80 15.37 -4.39
C TYR A 334 2.92 13.83 -4.42
N PHE A 335 1.81 13.10 -4.56
CA PHE A 335 1.86 11.63 -4.53
C PHE A 335 2.65 11.00 -5.69
N LEU A 336 2.88 11.71 -6.80
CA LEU A 336 3.81 11.24 -7.84
C LEU A 336 5.24 11.09 -7.31
N SER A 337 5.62 11.84 -6.27
CA SER A 337 6.90 11.68 -5.60
C SER A 337 7.07 10.30 -4.94
N TYR A 338 6.02 9.49 -4.78
CA TYR A 338 6.15 8.10 -4.32
C TYR A 338 6.88 7.22 -5.33
N VAL A 339 6.59 7.41 -6.63
CA VAL A 339 7.28 6.73 -7.72
C VAL A 339 8.74 7.13 -7.74
N TRP A 340 9.02 8.42 -7.50
CA TRP A 340 10.39 8.93 -7.43
C TRP A 340 11.14 8.55 -6.15
N GLN A 341 10.49 8.42 -5.00
CA GLN A 341 11.17 8.05 -3.75
C GLN A 341 11.36 6.53 -3.58
N GLY A 342 10.84 5.70 -4.48
CA GLY A 342 10.89 4.24 -4.35
C GLY A 342 10.03 3.71 -3.20
N PHE A 343 8.97 4.42 -2.82
CA PHE A 343 8.10 4.06 -1.70
C PHE A 343 7.07 2.97 -2.08
N ASP A 344 7.54 1.95 -2.79
CA ASP A 344 6.73 0.98 -3.51
C ASP A 344 5.79 0.19 -2.56
N SER A 345 6.30 -0.21 -1.39
CA SER A 345 5.53 -0.86 -0.33
C SER A 345 4.48 0.04 0.32
N VAL A 346 4.76 1.35 0.45
CA VAL A 346 3.77 2.33 0.91
C VAL A 346 2.67 2.47 -0.13
N VAL A 347 3.02 2.58 -1.42
CA VAL A 347 2.04 2.64 -2.53
C VAL A 347 1.11 1.43 -2.47
N PHE A 348 1.67 0.22 -2.45
CA PHE A 348 0.92 -1.03 -2.37
C PHE A 348 -0.03 -1.05 -1.16
N ALA A 349 0.47 -0.80 0.06
CA ALA A 349 -0.36 -0.81 1.27
C ALA A 349 -1.44 0.28 1.23
N SER A 350 -1.13 1.46 0.68
CA SER A 350 -2.07 2.56 0.50
C SER A 350 -3.25 2.18 -0.40
N VAL A 351 -3.04 1.39 -1.47
CA VAL A 351 -4.13 0.85 -2.32
C VAL A 351 -5.17 0.11 -1.47
N PHE A 352 -4.71 -0.78 -0.59
CA PHE A 352 -5.58 -1.59 0.26
C PHE A 352 -6.16 -0.81 1.45
N LEU A 353 -5.48 0.24 1.93
CA LEU A 353 -6.02 1.16 2.91
C LEU A 353 -7.25 1.91 2.35
N VAL A 354 -7.15 2.52 1.16
CA VAL A 354 -8.28 3.28 0.58
C VAL A 354 -9.41 2.35 0.12
N ALA A 355 -9.09 1.18 -0.44
CA ALA A 355 -10.09 0.18 -0.81
C ALA A 355 -10.81 -0.37 0.44
N GLY A 356 -10.03 -0.74 1.45
CA GLY A 356 -10.51 -1.19 2.75
C GLY A 356 -11.43 -0.17 3.38
N MET A 357 -11.04 1.12 3.41
CA MET A 357 -11.88 2.21 3.90
C MET A 357 -13.23 2.29 3.19
N ALA A 358 -13.26 2.28 1.86
CA ALA A 358 -14.51 2.30 1.10
C ALA A 358 -15.39 1.06 1.35
N VAL A 359 -14.80 -0.13 1.48
CA VAL A 359 -15.54 -1.38 1.71
C VAL A 359 -16.03 -1.50 3.15
N ILE A 360 -15.21 -1.21 4.15
CA ILE A 360 -15.55 -1.29 5.58
C ILE A 360 -16.62 -0.26 5.96
N LEU A 361 -16.48 0.98 5.48
CA LEU A 361 -17.45 2.04 5.77
C LEU A 361 -18.76 1.84 5.01
N ARG A 362 -18.75 1.24 3.81
CA ARG A 362 -19.95 0.90 3.04
C ARG A 362 -20.02 -0.62 2.77
N PRO A 363 -20.31 -1.41 3.82
CA PRO A 363 -20.16 -2.87 3.78
C PRO A 363 -21.19 -3.54 2.86
N PRO A 364 -20.85 -4.73 2.32
CA PRO A 364 -21.81 -5.56 1.59
C PRO A 364 -23.01 -5.96 2.47
N ARG A 365 -24.07 -6.45 1.83
CA ARG A 365 -25.26 -6.96 2.55
C ARG A 365 -24.96 -8.23 3.35
N ASN A 366 -24.02 -9.03 2.88
CA ASN A 366 -23.57 -10.27 3.52
C ASN A 366 -22.42 -9.98 4.51
N ILE A 367 -22.59 -10.41 5.76
CA ILE A 367 -21.62 -10.21 6.85
C ILE A 367 -20.32 -10.99 6.62
N TRP A 368 -20.38 -12.15 5.95
CA TRP A 368 -19.20 -12.94 5.62
C TRP A 368 -18.34 -12.29 4.53
N GLU A 369 -18.97 -11.70 3.51
CA GLU A 369 -18.25 -10.89 2.53
C GLU A 369 -17.61 -9.66 3.19
N GLN A 370 -18.32 -9.00 4.11
CA GLN A 370 -17.75 -7.90 4.90
C GLN A 370 -16.51 -8.36 5.67
N ALA A 371 -16.58 -9.53 6.32
CA ALA A 371 -15.46 -10.10 7.07
C ALA A 371 -14.25 -10.38 6.16
N LEU A 372 -14.47 -11.04 5.02
CA LEU A 372 -13.42 -11.40 4.08
C LEU A 372 -12.75 -10.16 3.46
N PHE A 373 -13.50 -9.15 3.03
CA PHE A 373 -12.91 -7.92 2.51
C PHE A 373 -12.15 -7.14 3.59
N ALA A 374 -12.70 -7.05 4.80
CA ALA A 374 -12.05 -6.38 5.93
C ALA A 374 -10.73 -7.07 6.31
N GLY A 375 -10.75 -8.40 6.46
CA GLY A 375 -9.56 -9.19 6.77
C GLY A 375 -8.51 -9.14 5.66
N SER A 376 -8.92 -9.28 4.39
CA SER A 376 -8.00 -9.24 3.24
C SER A 376 -7.34 -7.86 3.10
N ALA A 377 -8.11 -6.77 3.25
CA ALA A 377 -7.55 -5.42 3.26
C ALA A 377 -6.61 -5.20 4.45
N PHE A 378 -6.98 -5.65 5.65
CA PHE A 378 -6.13 -5.53 6.84
C PHE A 378 -4.80 -6.28 6.68
N VAL A 379 -4.83 -7.53 6.21
CA VAL A 379 -3.63 -8.34 5.97
C VAL A 379 -2.76 -7.72 4.87
N ALA A 380 -3.35 -7.28 3.76
CA ALA A 380 -2.60 -6.61 2.68
C ALA A 380 -1.98 -5.26 3.12
N VAL A 381 -2.63 -4.52 4.02
CA VAL A 381 -2.05 -3.32 4.65
C VAL A 381 -0.92 -3.71 5.60
N ALA A 382 -1.13 -4.67 6.49
CA ALA A 382 -0.16 -5.08 7.50
C ALA A 382 1.13 -5.65 6.90
N PHE A 383 1.01 -6.47 5.85
CA PHE A 383 2.13 -7.07 5.13
C PHE A 383 2.66 -6.24 3.95
N GLY A 384 1.90 -5.23 3.51
CA GLY A 384 2.39 -4.23 2.57
C GLY A 384 3.26 -3.19 3.27
N HIS A 385 2.75 -2.55 4.32
CA HIS A 385 3.49 -1.55 5.08
C HIS A 385 2.92 -1.37 6.50
N PRO A 386 3.54 -1.96 7.56
CA PRO A 386 3.01 -1.99 8.92
C PRO A 386 2.59 -0.63 9.51
N LEU A 387 3.21 0.48 9.11
CA LEU A 387 2.83 1.83 9.60
C LEU A 387 1.41 2.26 9.26
N LEU A 388 0.77 1.62 8.27
CA LEU A 388 -0.62 1.91 7.93
C LEU A 388 -1.63 1.05 8.73
N ILE A 389 -1.16 0.13 9.59
CA ILE A 389 -2.02 -0.67 10.49
C ILE A 389 -2.92 0.19 11.39
N PRO A 390 -2.45 1.26 12.07
CA PRO A 390 -3.33 2.10 12.89
C PRO A 390 -4.50 2.71 12.09
N HIS A 391 -4.22 3.15 10.86
CA HIS A 391 -5.20 3.77 9.97
C HIS A 391 -6.37 2.82 9.65
N ILE A 392 -6.06 1.62 9.15
CA ILE A 392 -7.08 0.60 8.84
C ILE A 392 -7.77 0.08 10.11
N THR A 393 -7.06 0.05 11.25
CA THR A 393 -7.61 -0.31 12.56
C THR A 393 -8.66 0.70 13.02
N PHE A 394 -8.37 2.01 12.97
CA PHE A 394 -9.35 3.04 13.33
C PHE A 394 -10.58 3.04 12.42
N VAL A 395 -10.41 2.74 11.13
CA VAL A 395 -11.53 2.53 10.20
C VAL A 395 -12.40 1.33 10.63
N LEU A 396 -11.80 0.20 10.99
CA LEU A 396 -12.51 -0.98 11.48
C LEU A 396 -13.25 -0.69 12.80
N VAL A 397 -12.57 -0.09 13.78
CA VAL A 397 -13.14 0.26 15.09
C VAL A 397 -14.29 1.25 14.94
N ALA A 398 -14.12 2.34 14.19
CA ALA A 398 -15.17 3.33 13.96
C ALA A 398 -16.40 2.72 13.25
N ALA A 399 -16.17 1.83 12.28
CA ALA A 399 -17.26 1.09 11.63
C ALA A 399 -17.97 0.14 12.60
N LEU A 400 -17.24 -0.62 13.42
CA LEU A 400 -17.81 -1.51 14.44
C LEU A 400 -18.66 -0.72 15.46
N VAL A 401 -18.13 0.40 15.97
CA VAL A 401 -18.82 1.30 16.92
C VAL A 401 -20.11 1.84 16.32
N VAL A 402 -20.08 2.35 15.07
CA VAL A 402 -21.28 2.94 14.44
C VAL A 402 -22.29 1.88 14.01
N TYR A 403 -21.85 0.71 13.53
CA TYR A 403 -22.73 -0.37 13.09
C TYR A 403 -23.13 -1.36 14.21
N ARG A 404 -22.64 -1.18 15.46
CA ARG A 404 -22.87 -2.09 16.60
C ARG A 404 -24.32 -2.54 16.76
N HIS A 405 -25.29 -1.63 16.71
CA HIS A 405 -26.70 -1.95 16.91
C HIS A 405 -27.28 -2.83 15.78
N ARG A 406 -26.78 -2.69 14.54
CA ARG A 406 -27.16 -3.55 13.40
C ARG A 406 -26.59 -4.96 13.54
N LEU A 407 -25.42 -5.09 14.15
CA LEU A 407 -24.75 -6.37 14.39
C LEU A 407 -25.37 -7.10 15.59
N LEU A 408 -25.53 -6.42 16.73
CA LEU A 408 -26.12 -6.94 17.96
C LEU A 408 -27.57 -7.43 17.76
N LYS A 409 -28.40 -6.70 17.00
CA LYS A 409 -29.81 -7.07 16.74
C LYS A 409 -29.97 -8.36 15.91
N ARG A 410 -28.90 -8.96 15.39
CA ARG A 410 -28.92 -10.18 14.56
C ARG A 410 -28.32 -11.42 15.26
N ARG A 411 -28.75 -11.69 16.51
CA ARG A 411 -28.31 -12.78 17.42
C ARG A 411 -26.79 -12.78 17.69
N SER A 412 -26.42 -12.58 18.96
CA SER A 412 -25.05 -12.50 19.52
C SER A 412 -24.01 -13.41 18.83
N LYS A 413 -24.33 -14.70 18.61
CA LYS A 413 -23.45 -15.67 17.95
C LYS A 413 -22.86 -15.16 16.61
N ARG A 414 -23.61 -14.40 15.80
CA ARG A 414 -23.12 -13.86 14.51
C ARG A 414 -22.16 -12.67 14.65
N LEU A 415 -22.29 -11.88 15.72
CA LEU A 415 -21.32 -10.83 16.03
C LEU A 415 -20.02 -11.46 16.52
N LEU A 416 -20.11 -12.48 17.37
CA LEU A 416 -18.95 -13.25 17.83
C LEU A 416 -18.18 -13.88 16.65
N PHE A 417 -18.88 -14.53 15.70
CA PHE A 417 -18.23 -15.05 14.49
C PHE A 417 -17.69 -13.98 13.53
N LEU A 418 -18.27 -12.77 13.46
CA LEU A 418 -17.67 -11.67 12.69
C LEU A 418 -16.38 -11.17 13.36
N LEU A 419 -16.39 -11.03 14.69
CA LEU A 419 -15.21 -10.61 15.45
C LEU A 419 -14.11 -11.68 15.38
N ILE A 420 -14.43 -12.96 15.58
CA ILE A 420 -13.48 -14.07 15.38
C ILE A 420 -13.03 -14.16 13.91
N GLY A 421 -13.90 -13.85 12.94
CA GLY A 421 -13.50 -13.83 11.53
C GLY A 421 -12.51 -12.71 11.19
N VAL A 422 -12.82 -11.47 11.56
CA VAL A 422 -11.98 -10.29 11.22
C VAL A 422 -10.81 -10.13 12.18
N ALA A 423 -11.08 -10.09 13.48
CA ALA A 423 -10.05 -9.97 14.50
C ALA A 423 -9.28 -11.28 14.69
N GLY A 424 -9.88 -12.45 14.48
CA GLY A 424 -9.13 -13.71 14.49
C GLY A 424 -8.22 -13.85 13.27
N ILE A 425 -8.66 -13.55 12.04
CA ILE A 425 -7.71 -13.53 10.89
C ILE A 425 -6.63 -12.46 11.10
N ALA A 426 -6.99 -11.26 11.56
CA ALA A 426 -6.00 -10.23 11.88
C ALA A 426 -5.01 -10.69 12.97
N VAL A 427 -5.46 -11.22 14.09
CA VAL A 427 -4.60 -11.59 15.23
C VAL A 427 -3.87 -12.91 15.01
N LEU A 428 -4.51 -13.98 14.53
CA LEU A 428 -3.86 -15.28 14.27
C LEU A 428 -2.86 -15.24 13.11
N VAL A 429 -3.05 -14.35 12.12
CA VAL A 429 -2.10 -14.21 11.01
C VAL A 429 -1.07 -13.13 11.33
N VAL A 430 -1.50 -11.90 11.60
CA VAL A 430 -0.55 -10.78 11.74
C VAL A 430 0.25 -10.85 13.03
N THR A 431 -0.33 -11.23 14.18
CA THR A 431 0.44 -11.22 15.45
C THR A 431 1.55 -12.28 15.48
N PRO A 432 1.31 -13.58 15.20
CA PRO A 432 2.38 -14.57 15.11
C PRO A 432 3.40 -14.26 14.03
N LEU A 433 3.00 -13.75 12.86
CA LEU A 433 3.96 -13.50 11.78
C LEU A 433 4.80 -12.23 12.02
N LEU A 434 4.25 -11.19 12.65
CA LEU A 434 5.06 -10.07 13.13
C LEU A 434 6.01 -10.51 14.26
N ALA A 435 5.57 -11.37 15.17
CA ALA A 435 6.41 -11.93 16.23
C ALA A 435 7.54 -12.83 15.67
N VAL A 436 7.23 -13.77 14.77
CA VAL A 436 8.19 -14.67 14.10
C VAL A 436 9.15 -13.88 13.20
N SER A 437 8.70 -12.78 12.59
CA SER A 437 9.62 -11.87 11.89
C SER A 437 10.55 -11.12 12.84
N GLY A 438 10.24 -10.97 14.13
CA GLY A 438 11.04 -10.13 15.05
C GLY A 438 10.93 -8.64 14.75
N LEU A 439 9.80 -8.19 14.18
CA LEU A 439 9.58 -6.79 13.81
C LEU A 439 9.39 -5.89 15.04
N SER A 440 10.44 -5.18 15.46
CA SER A 440 10.31 -4.06 16.40
C SER A 440 9.82 -2.80 15.68
N ILE A 441 8.54 -2.46 15.85
CA ILE A 441 7.94 -1.23 15.28
C ILE A 441 8.53 0.03 15.94
N GLY A 442 8.82 -0.03 17.25
CA GLY A 442 9.39 1.10 18.01
C GLY A 442 10.76 1.53 17.47
N THR A 443 11.69 0.59 17.32
CA THR A 443 13.03 0.90 16.78
C THR A 443 12.99 1.46 15.35
N ARG A 444 12.01 1.04 14.53
CA ARG A 444 11.85 1.60 13.19
C ARG A 444 11.52 3.10 13.22
N PHE A 445 10.72 3.60 14.17
CA PHE A 445 10.39 5.04 14.21
C PHE A 445 11.62 5.98 14.35
N HIS A 446 12.77 5.47 14.79
CA HIS A 446 14.03 6.21 14.89
C HIS A 446 15.01 5.94 13.74
N THR A 447 14.61 5.26 12.66
CA THR A 447 15.49 5.02 11.51
C THR A 447 15.50 6.20 10.55
N ASP A 448 16.69 6.69 10.24
CA ASP A 448 16.91 7.74 9.26
C ASP A 448 16.63 7.26 7.84
N GLY A 449 16.10 8.16 7.01
CA GLY A 449 15.81 7.88 5.62
C GLY A 449 15.47 9.15 4.84
N PHE A 450 15.69 9.11 3.53
CA PHE A 450 15.37 10.22 2.65
C PHE A 450 13.84 10.35 2.47
N ILE A 451 13.29 11.53 2.75
CA ILE A 451 11.90 11.85 2.46
C ILE A 451 11.73 13.29 2.00
N ILE A 452 10.92 13.49 0.96
CA ILE A 452 10.27 14.78 0.73
C ILE A 452 9.14 14.88 1.76
N ALA A 453 9.26 15.78 2.73
CA ALA A 453 8.18 16.02 3.70
C ALA A 453 6.92 16.51 2.98
N LEU A 454 5.74 16.03 3.42
CA LEU A 454 4.48 16.46 2.87
C LEU A 454 4.15 17.87 3.37
N PRO A 455 3.90 18.87 2.50
CA PRO A 455 3.63 20.22 2.98
C PRO A 455 2.36 20.27 3.85
N TRP A 456 2.48 20.80 5.08
CA TRP A 456 1.37 20.81 6.05
C TRP A 456 0.10 21.50 5.55
N HIS A 457 0.21 22.49 4.66
CA HIS A 457 -0.97 23.11 4.04
C HIS A 457 -1.79 22.11 3.21
N VAL A 458 -1.16 21.12 2.57
CA VAL A 458 -1.84 20.03 1.84
C VAL A 458 -2.64 19.17 2.83
N VAL A 459 -1.99 18.79 3.94
CA VAL A 459 -2.61 17.99 5.02
C VAL A 459 -3.82 18.71 5.60
N LEU A 460 -3.64 19.97 6.00
CA LEU A 460 -4.68 20.78 6.63
C LEU A 460 -5.83 21.06 5.67
N THR A 461 -5.55 21.36 4.39
CA THR A 461 -6.60 21.58 3.37
C THR A 461 -7.39 20.31 3.10
N ALA A 462 -6.72 19.16 2.92
CA ALA A 462 -7.39 17.88 2.72
C ALA A 462 -8.23 17.47 3.94
N ALA A 463 -7.69 17.64 5.16
CA ALA A 463 -8.38 17.35 6.40
C ALA A 463 -9.59 18.27 6.63
N ALA A 464 -9.45 19.58 6.40
CA ALA A 464 -10.55 20.54 6.52
C ALA A 464 -11.66 20.26 5.49
N ALA A 465 -11.31 20.02 4.22
CA ALA A 465 -12.27 19.69 3.19
C ALA A 465 -13.00 18.37 3.48
N ALA A 466 -12.30 17.34 3.96
CA ALA A 466 -12.91 16.08 4.40
C ALA A 466 -13.82 16.27 5.64
N ALA A 467 -13.39 17.07 6.63
CA ALA A 467 -14.18 17.38 7.80
C ALA A 467 -15.48 18.11 7.41
N ILE A 468 -15.42 19.14 6.57
CA ILE A 468 -16.60 19.85 6.03
C ILE A 468 -17.52 18.88 5.28
N ALA A 469 -16.95 18.04 4.40
CA ALA A 469 -17.69 17.06 3.61
C ALA A 469 -18.48 16.05 4.47
N LEU A 470 -17.91 15.60 5.59
CA LEU A 470 -18.46 14.56 6.45
C LEU A 470 -19.32 15.13 7.61
N ALA A 471 -18.99 16.31 8.13
CA ALA A 471 -19.70 16.99 9.20
C ALA A 471 -20.91 17.81 8.73
N ASN A 472 -21.05 18.07 7.43
CA ASN A 472 -22.25 18.63 6.81
C ASN A 472 -23.54 17.95 7.35
N PRO A 473 -24.59 18.70 7.77
CA PRO A 473 -25.87 18.17 8.20
C PRO A 473 -26.51 17.10 7.32
N ALA A 474 -26.31 17.13 5.99
CA ALA A 474 -26.80 16.07 5.10
C ALA A 474 -25.97 14.77 5.22
N THR A 475 -24.64 14.88 5.18
CA THR A 475 -23.72 13.74 5.27
C THR A 475 -23.68 13.12 6.67
N ARG A 476 -23.59 13.93 7.73
CA ARG A 476 -23.36 13.48 9.13
C ARG A 476 -24.46 12.58 9.68
N ARG A 477 -25.65 12.58 9.07
CA ARG A 477 -26.76 11.68 9.40
C ARG A 477 -26.50 10.24 8.94
N LEU A 478 -25.63 10.05 7.95
CA LEU A 478 -25.31 8.76 7.35
C LEU A 478 -24.29 7.99 8.22
N PRO A 479 -24.52 6.69 8.52
CA PRO A 479 -23.61 5.91 9.38
C PRO A 479 -22.16 5.87 8.88
N HIS A 480 -21.95 5.70 7.58
CA HIS A 480 -20.61 5.65 6.99
C HIS A 480 -19.85 6.98 7.13
N ALA A 481 -20.55 8.12 7.18
CA ALA A 481 -19.94 9.43 7.36
C ALA A 481 -19.49 9.63 8.81
N LYS A 482 -20.29 9.20 9.79
CA LYS A 482 -19.91 9.19 11.21
C LYS A 482 -18.68 8.31 11.45
N ALA A 483 -18.66 7.13 10.86
CA ALA A 483 -17.52 6.21 10.96
C ALA A 483 -16.26 6.76 10.25
N ALA A 484 -16.41 7.38 9.08
CA ALA A 484 -15.31 8.07 8.39
C ALA A 484 -14.73 9.21 9.25
N LEU A 485 -15.59 10.08 9.79
CA LEU A 485 -15.17 11.21 10.61
C LEU A 485 -14.47 10.76 11.90
N GLY A 486 -14.99 9.71 12.57
CA GLY A 486 -14.35 9.12 13.74
C GLY A 486 -12.99 8.49 13.43
N ALA A 487 -12.86 7.78 12.31
CA ALA A 487 -11.59 7.21 11.87
C ALA A 487 -10.56 8.28 11.51
N LEU A 488 -10.97 9.35 10.82
CA LEU A 488 -10.11 10.50 10.51
C LEU A 488 -9.67 11.25 11.77
N ALA A 489 -10.58 11.47 12.72
CA ALA A 489 -10.26 12.14 13.99
C ALA A 489 -9.26 11.31 14.82
N ALA A 490 -9.48 10.00 14.96
CA ALA A 490 -8.55 9.11 15.67
C ALA A 490 -7.17 9.08 14.98
N THR A 491 -7.15 8.90 13.66
CA THR A 491 -5.90 8.90 12.88
C THR A 491 -5.15 10.22 12.98
N GLY A 492 -5.85 11.36 12.82
CA GLY A 492 -5.28 12.70 12.97
C GLY A 492 -4.73 12.95 14.37
N GLY A 493 -5.45 12.54 15.42
CA GLY A 493 -4.99 12.59 16.80
C GLY A 493 -3.70 11.78 17.01
N THR A 494 -3.60 10.58 16.44
CA THR A 494 -2.36 9.78 16.48
C THR A 494 -1.21 10.46 15.74
N GLN A 495 -1.44 11.07 14.57
CA GLN A 495 -0.37 11.80 13.86
C GLN A 495 0.11 13.02 14.66
N ILE A 496 -0.81 13.78 15.28
CA ILE A 496 -0.46 14.91 16.14
C ILE A 496 0.36 14.45 17.36
N ALA A 497 -0.06 13.37 18.03
CA ALA A 497 0.67 12.81 19.16
C ALA A 497 2.07 12.31 18.77
N LEU A 498 2.22 11.66 17.62
CA LEU A 498 3.53 11.22 17.10
C LEU A 498 4.44 12.40 16.74
N GLN A 499 3.92 13.44 16.10
CA GLN A 499 4.70 14.64 15.79
C GLN A 499 5.13 15.39 17.06
N PHE A 500 4.26 15.47 18.08
CA PHE A 500 4.61 16.02 19.40
C PHE A 500 5.69 15.18 20.09
N TYR A 501 5.57 13.85 20.07
CA TYR A 501 6.58 12.95 20.62
C TYR A 501 7.95 13.13 19.94
N LEU A 502 8.01 13.09 18.60
CA LEU A 502 9.27 13.25 17.86
C LEU A 502 9.91 14.64 18.05
N ALA A 503 9.11 15.70 18.20
CA ALA A 503 9.62 17.04 18.45
C ALA A 503 10.47 17.14 19.74
N HIS A 504 10.28 16.23 20.70
CA HIS A 504 11.02 16.18 21.97
C HIS A 504 12.18 15.16 21.97
N HIS A 505 12.31 14.31 20.93
CA HIS A 505 13.23 13.16 20.93
C HIS A 505 14.33 13.23 19.84
N SER A 506 14.58 14.40 19.26
CA SER A 506 15.63 14.69 18.26
C SER A 506 15.68 13.74 17.04
N SER A 507 14.62 12.96 16.80
CA SER A 507 14.61 11.84 15.86
C SER A 507 14.06 12.25 14.50
N THR A 508 14.48 11.56 13.46
CA THR A 508 14.05 11.84 12.08
C THR A 508 12.57 11.52 11.86
N ARG A 509 11.90 12.37 11.08
CA ARG A 509 10.44 12.28 10.85
C ARG A 509 10.06 11.28 9.76
N TYR A 510 11.03 10.57 9.18
CA TYR A 510 10.89 9.75 7.97
C TYR A 510 9.65 8.84 7.96
N TYR A 511 9.45 8.05 9.01
CA TYR A 511 8.31 7.15 9.08
C TYR A 511 6.99 7.80 9.50
N VAL A 512 7.02 8.93 10.23
CA VAL A 512 5.80 9.69 10.55
C VAL A 512 5.30 10.44 9.32
N GLU A 513 6.17 11.01 8.49
CA GLU A 513 5.80 11.57 7.18
C GLU A 513 5.23 10.49 6.25
N LYS A 514 5.83 9.28 6.18
CA LYS A 514 5.23 8.14 5.46
C LYS A 514 3.83 7.81 5.96
N SER A 515 3.62 7.81 7.28
CA SER A 515 2.35 7.56 7.96
C SER A 515 1.30 8.65 7.64
N LEU A 516 1.69 9.92 7.65
CA LEU A 516 0.85 11.11 7.42
C LEU A 516 0.16 11.10 6.04
N ASN A 517 0.83 10.56 5.02
CA ASN A 517 0.24 10.40 3.70
C ASN A 517 -0.97 9.45 3.69
N GLY A 518 -0.98 8.44 4.58
CA GLY A 518 -2.12 7.54 4.78
C GLY A 518 -3.37 8.30 5.26
N LEU A 519 -3.20 9.24 6.19
CA LEU A 519 -4.26 10.15 6.61
C LEU A 519 -4.77 11.00 5.44
N VAL A 520 -3.90 11.59 4.62
CA VAL A 520 -4.33 12.41 3.48
C VAL A 520 -5.10 11.60 2.44
N LEU A 521 -4.68 10.36 2.15
CA LEU A 521 -5.46 9.44 1.29
C LEU A 521 -6.85 9.15 1.88
N MET A 522 -6.96 8.94 3.19
CA MET A 522 -8.26 8.79 3.87
C MET A 522 -9.11 10.07 3.78
N CYS A 523 -8.51 11.26 3.87
CA CYS A 523 -9.18 12.54 3.66
C CYS A 523 -9.73 12.66 2.23
N LEU A 524 -8.95 12.29 1.20
CA LEU A 524 -9.39 12.27 -0.19
C LEU A 524 -10.59 11.32 -0.42
N VAL A 525 -10.60 10.16 0.23
CA VAL A 525 -11.79 9.27 0.26
C VAL A 525 -12.99 9.95 0.96
N GLY A 526 -12.74 10.72 2.02
CA GLY A 526 -13.72 11.53 2.72
C GLY A 526 -14.39 12.62 1.87
N LEU A 527 -13.68 13.17 0.86
CA LEU A 527 -14.23 14.17 -0.08
C LEU A 527 -15.44 13.67 -0.86
N GLY A 528 -15.67 12.35 -0.95
CA GLY A 528 -16.92 11.77 -1.44
C GLY A 528 -18.18 12.35 -0.76
N GLY A 529 -18.09 12.82 0.48
CA GLY A 529 -19.17 13.49 1.20
C GLY A 529 -19.65 14.78 0.54
N LEU A 530 -18.78 15.49 -0.21
CA LEU A 530 -19.12 16.73 -0.92
C LEU A 530 -20.24 16.54 -1.95
N ALA A 531 -20.39 15.33 -2.50
CA ALA A 531 -21.47 15.02 -3.44
C ALA A 531 -22.88 15.24 -2.87
N THR A 532 -23.02 15.28 -1.53
CA THR A 532 -24.29 15.56 -0.84
C THR A 532 -24.60 17.05 -0.70
N LEU A 533 -23.66 17.93 -1.01
CA LEU A 533 -23.85 19.39 -1.03
C LEU A 533 -24.49 19.88 -2.34
N TRP A 534 -24.51 19.06 -3.39
CA TRP A 534 -25.15 19.43 -4.64
C TRP A 534 -26.69 19.48 -4.51
N PRO A 535 -27.35 20.48 -5.13
CA PRO A 535 -28.80 20.60 -5.10
C PRO A 535 -29.50 19.37 -5.68
N ALA A 536 -30.44 18.81 -4.93
CA ALA A 536 -31.30 17.75 -5.42
C ALA A 536 -32.28 18.33 -6.47
N PRO A 537 -32.31 17.83 -7.72
CA PRO A 537 -33.32 18.23 -8.68
C PRO A 537 -34.71 17.83 -8.15
N ARG A 538 -35.56 18.82 -7.88
CA ARG A 538 -36.94 18.61 -7.40
C ARG A 538 -37.75 17.92 -8.51
N THR A 539 -37.99 16.63 -8.31
CA THR A 539 -38.93 15.86 -9.13
C THR A 539 -40.35 16.32 -8.82
N ARG A 540 -41.02 16.86 -9.84
CA ARG A 540 -42.30 17.61 -9.84
C ARG A 540 -42.21 19.09 -9.38
N PRO A 541 -42.60 20.05 -10.24
CA PRO A 541 -42.97 21.38 -9.80
C PRO A 541 -44.36 21.30 -9.14
N ALA A 542 -44.41 21.24 -7.81
CA ALA A 542 -45.59 21.73 -7.12
C ALA A 542 -45.71 23.23 -7.43
N ALA A 543 -46.84 23.67 -7.99
CA ALA A 543 -47.06 25.04 -8.41
C ALA A 543 -47.07 26.00 -7.20
N ARG A 544 -45.90 26.45 -6.77
CA ARG A 544 -45.70 27.36 -5.64
C ARG A 544 -44.99 28.61 -6.14
N LYS A 545 -45.58 29.77 -5.85
CA LYS A 545 -45.21 31.08 -6.39
C LYS A 545 -43.70 31.29 -6.39
N ARG A 546 -43.12 31.59 -7.57
CA ARG A 546 -41.72 31.99 -7.75
C ARG A 546 -41.44 33.27 -6.96
N THR A 547 -40.89 33.16 -5.76
CA THR A 547 -40.27 34.32 -5.10
C THR A 547 -38.90 34.58 -5.72
N LYS A 548 -38.57 35.85 -6.01
CA LYS A 548 -37.31 36.23 -6.68
C LYS A 548 -36.03 35.94 -5.85
N LEU A 549 -36.18 35.60 -4.57
CA LEU A 549 -35.10 35.35 -3.59
C LEU A 549 -34.16 34.16 -3.90
N TRP A 550 -34.44 33.37 -4.95
CA TRP A 550 -33.77 32.08 -5.21
C TRP A 550 -32.55 32.19 -6.14
N TRP A 551 -32.31 33.37 -6.72
CA TRP A 551 -31.19 33.61 -7.63
C TRP A 551 -29.81 33.59 -6.93
N PRO A 552 -29.58 34.27 -5.77
CA PRO A 552 -28.29 34.19 -5.08
C PRO A 552 -27.99 32.80 -4.51
N ILE A 553 -29.00 32.03 -4.10
CA ILE A 553 -28.82 30.65 -3.60
C ILE A 553 -28.33 29.74 -4.74
N ARG A 554 -28.86 29.89 -5.96
CA ARG A 554 -28.36 29.17 -7.13
C ARG A 554 -26.94 29.55 -7.49
N GLN A 555 -26.57 30.83 -7.34
CA GLN A 555 -25.17 31.25 -7.52
C GLN A 555 -24.25 30.60 -6.49
N ALA A 556 -24.68 30.49 -5.22
CA ALA A 556 -23.92 29.77 -4.18
C ALA A 556 -23.75 28.27 -4.51
N GLU A 557 -24.75 27.61 -5.09
CA GLU A 557 -24.65 26.20 -5.53
C GLU A 557 -23.66 26.03 -6.70
N THR A 558 -23.69 26.93 -7.70
CA THR A 558 -22.66 26.95 -8.75
C THR A 558 -21.30 27.38 -8.23
N ALA A 559 -21.22 28.24 -7.22
CA ALA A 559 -19.97 28.63 -6.57
C ALA A 559 -19.40 27.49 -5.73
N ILE A 560 -20.21 26.68 -5.04
CA ILE A 560 -19.75 25.45 -4.36
C ILE A 560 -19.30 24.42 -5.39
N ALA A 561 -20.00 24.27 -6.52
CA ALA A 561 -19.58 23.39 -7.59
C ALA A 561 -18.27 23.87 -8.26
N ALA A 562 -18.13 25.18 -8.48
CA ALA A 562 -16.93 25.80 -9.04
C ALA A 562 -15.76 25.77 -8.05
N VAL A 563 -15.96 26.08 -6.77
CA VAL A 563 -14.94 25.95 -5.71
C VAL A 563 -14.57 24.49 -5.50
N THR A 564 -15.50 23.55 -5.54
CA THR A 564 -15.16 22.11 -5.50
C THR A 564 -14.37 21.71 -6.75
N ALA A 565 -14.75 22.20 -7.93
CA ALA A 565 -14.02 21.96 -9.18
C ALA A 565 -12.64 22.65 -9.21
N VAL A 566 -12.49 23.81 -8.58
CA VAL A 566 -11.24 24.59 -8.46
C VAL A 566 -10.35 24.06 -7.34
N LEU A 567 -10.89 23.48 -6.28
CA LEU A 567 -10.11 22.70 -5.30
C LEU A 567 -9.70 21.33 -5.85
N ALA A 568 -10.52 20.76 -6.75
CA ALA A 568 -10.26 19.51 -7.48
C ALA A 568 -9.24 19.65 -8.63
N ALA A 569 -9.33 20.75 -9.40
CA ALA A 569 -8.47 21.05 -10.53
C ALA A 569 -7.37 22.07 -10.20
N GLY A 570 -7.32 22.55 -8.94
CA GLY A 570 -6.42 23.57 -8.42
C GLY A 570 -5.00 23.10 -8.23
N ALA A 571 -4.40 22.57 -9.28
CA ALA A 571 -2.98 22.28 -9.37
C ALA A 571 -2.08 23.50 -9.05
N VAL A 572 -2.62 24.71 -9.15
CA VAL A 572 -1.98 26.00 -8.80
C VAL A 572 -1.99 26.27 -7.28
N ALA A 573 -2.96 25.76 -6.52
CA ALA A 573 -3.10 26.07 -5.08
C ALA A 573 -2.21 25.20 -4.16
N PHE A 574 -1.51 24.21 -4.72
CA PHE A 574 -0.65 23.26 -3.99
C PHE A 574 0.83 23.37 -4.38
N ALA A 575 1.19 24.43 -5.10
CA ALA A 575 2.54 24.64 -5.58
C ALA A 575 3.44 25.16 -4.43
N PRO A 576 4.51 24.44 -4.06
CA PRO A 576 5.35 24.83 -2.94
C PRO A 576 6.09 26.17 -3.13
N PRO A 577 6.24 26.99 -2.08
CA PRO A 577 7.02 28.21 -2.14
C PRO A 577 8.51 27.91 -2.15
N TYR A 578 9.13 28.17 -3.31
CA TYR A 578 10.55 28.47 -3.52
C TYR A 578 11.57 27.32 -3.36
N ILE A 579 12.44 27.19 -4.38
CA ILE A 579 13.63 26.34 -4.30
C ILE A 579 14.75 27.15 -3.64
N ASN A 580 15.19 26.69 -2.47
CA ASN A 580 16.62 26.67 -2.19
C ASN A 580 17.07 25.20 -2.27
N TRP A 581 18.27 24.97 -2.80
CA TRP A 581 18.77 23.65 -3.23
C TRP A 581 18.64 22.51 -2.18
N PRO A 582 18.61 22.76 -0.85
CA PRO A 582 18.42 21.70 0.15
C PRO A 582 17.00 21.08 0.30
N ARG A 583 15.94 21.55 -0.37
CA ARG A 583 14.54 21.17 -0.01
C ARG A 583 13.62 20.54 -1.09
N PHE A 584 14.13 20.22 -2.28
CA PHE A 584 13.53 19.26 -3.24
C PHE A 584 12.00 19.33 -3.47
N GLN A 585 11.48 20.47 -3.95
CA GLN A 585 10.05 20.65 -4.23
C GLN A 585 9.82 21.42 -5.56
N PRO A 586 8.72 21.18 -6.29
CA PRO A 586 8.34 22.00 -7.44
C PRO A 586 8.10 23.47 -7.02
N GLY A 587 8.29 24.40 -7.95
CA GLY A 587 8.02 25.83 -7.74
C GLY A 587 6.52 26.18 -7.86
N THR A 588 6.18 27.45 -7.60
CA THR A 588 4.81 27.98 -7.56
C THR A 588 4.01 27.78 -8.86
N ASP A 589 4.70 27.65 -9.99
CA ASP A 589 4.09 27.68 -11.33
C ASP A 589 4.12 26.29 -12.00
N THR A 590 4.52 25.24 -11.28
CA THR A 590 4.69 23.89 -11.82
C THR A 590 4.17 22.79 -10.87
N THR A 591 3.64 21.74 -11.45
CA THR A 591 3.22 20.52 -10.75
C THR A 591 4.35 19.50 -10.63
N TRP A 592 4.19 18.50 -9.76
CA TRP A 592 5.07 17.34 -9.71
C TRP A 592 5.07 16.57 -11.04
N ALA A 593 3.92 16.44 -11.70
CA ALA A 593 3.85 15.84 -13.03
C ALA A 593 4.61 16.64 -14.09
N GLN A 594 4.49 17.97 -14.15
CA GLN A 594 5.25 18.78 -15.10
C GLN A 594 6.76 18.67 -14.85
N LEU A 595 7.19 18.72 -13.57
CA LEU A 595 8.60 18.52 -13.22
C LEU A 595 9.10 17.13 -13.66
N TRP A 596 8.39 16.07 -13.30
CA TRP A 596 8.71 14.69 -13.68
C TRP A 596 8.74 14.47 -15.20
N THR A 597 7.67 14.85 -15.90
CA THR A 597 7.52 14.66 -17.34
C THR A 597 8.48 15.50 -18.19
N SER A 598 9.01 16.60 -17.64
CA SER A 598 10.07 17.40 -18.28
C SER A 598 11.43 16.68 -18.37
N GLY A 599 11.57 15.51 -17.73
CA GLY A 599 12.82 14.76 -17.69
C GLY A 599 13.87 15.34 -16.74
N ARG A 600 13.55 16.39 -15.98
CA ARG A 600 14.43 16.96 -14.95
C ARG A 600 14.51 16.03 -13.75
N THR A 601 15.46 15.09 -13.78
CA THR A 601 15.83 14.26 -12.63
C THR A 601 16.73 15.03 -11.67
N PHE A 602 16.59 14.71 -10.37
CA PHE A 602 17.44 15.25 -9.30
C PHE A 602 18.80 14.50 -9.19
N ILE A 603 18.92 13.40 -9.91
CA ILE A 603 20.12 12.57 -10.01
C ILE A 603 20.65 12.81 -11.43
N ALA A 604 21.96 13.05 -11.55
CA ALA A 604 22.59 13.23 -12.85
C ALA A 604 22.40 11.97 -13.72
N ASP A 605 22.51 12.10 -15.05
CA ASP A 605 22.38 10.96 -15.96
C ASP A 605 23.56 9.99 -15.75
N TYR A 606 23.35 8.92 -14.99
CA TYR A 606 24.34 7.85 -14.80
C TYR A 606 24.09 6.67 -15.74
N GLY A 607 23.12 6.77 -16.67
CA GLY A 607 22.86 5.74 -17.67
C GLY A 607 24.06 5.42 -18.55
N HIS A 608 24.99 6.38 -18.72
CA HIS A 608 26.29 6.16 -19.37
C HIS A 608 27.24 5.30 -18.51
N GLN A 609 27.39 5.64 -17.21
CA GLN A 609 28.28 4.94 -16.27
C GLN A 609 27.80 3.52 -15.97
N LEU A 610 26.48 3.34 -15.78
CA LEU A 610 25.86 2.03 -15.57
C LEU A 610 26.07 1.13 -16.81
N ARG A 611 25.92 1.67 -18.02
CA ARG A 611 26.22 0.97 -19.28
C ARG A 611 27.71 0.63 -19.45
N ALA A 612 28.62 1.47 -18.94
CA ALA A 612 30.05 1.18 -18.94
C ALA A 612 30.39 0.04 -17.96
N GLN A 613 29.78 0.03 -16.77
CA GLN A 613 29.92 -1.04 -15.78
C GLN A 613 29.36 -2.37 -16.30
N ASP A 614 28.19 -2.35 -16.93
CA ASP A 614 27.58 -3.52 -17.57
C ASP A 614 28.48 -4.14 -18.66
N ARG A 615 29.02 -3.31 -19.57
CA ARG A 615 30.00 -3.74 -20.59
C ARG A 615 31.30 -4.30 -20.00
N ALA A 616 31.64 -3.91 -18.78
CA ALA A 616 32.78 -4.44 -18.03
C ALA A 616 32.44 -5.70 -17.19
N GLY A 617 31.23 -6.26 -17.33
CA GLY A 617 30.80 -7.49 -16.65
C GLY A 617 30.43 -7.31 -15.17
N VAL A 618 30.28 -6.08 -14.68
CA VAL A 618 30.09 -5.77 -13.25
C VAL A 618 28.82 -6.41 -12.66
N TYR A 619 27.80 -6.66 -13.49
CA TYR A 619 26.47 -7.10 -13.07
C TYR A 619 26.13 -8.56 -13.43
N THR A 620 27.06 -9.31 -14.03
CA THR A 620 26.76 -10.60 -14.69
C THR A 620 27.69 -11.74 -14.32
N ASP A 621 28.75 -11.51 -13.53
CA ASP A 621 29.79 -12.49 -13.24
C ASP A 621 29.78 -13.08 -11.82
N GLY A 622 28.76 -12.74 -11.02
CA GLY A 622 28.55 -13.29 -9.68
C GLY A 622 29.48 -12.75 -8.59
N ARG A 623 30.41 -11.83 -8.91
CA ARG A 623 31.44 -11.40 -7.96
C ARG A 623 30.93 -10.41 -6.91
N PRO A 624 31.34 -10.57 -5.63
CA PRO A 624 31.16 -9.54 -4.60
C PRO A 624 31.76 -8.22 -5.08
N THR A 625 30.93 -7.18 -5.22
CA THR A 625 31.36 -5.92 -5.84
C THR A 625 30.91 -4.71 -5.02
N ILE A 626 31.83 -3.76 -4.84
CA ILE A 626 31.60 -2.42 -4.30
C ILE A 626 31.93 -1.40 -5.40
N VAL A 627 31.08 -0.40 -5.56
CA VAL A 627 31.23 0.64 -6.59
C VAL A 627 31.50 1.98 -5.89
N ALA A 628 32.66 2.56 -6.19
CA ALA A 628 33.15 3.85 -5.70
C ALA A 628 33.49 4.74 -6.91
N SER A 629 32.49 5.02 -7.75
CA SER A 629 32.64 5.63 -9.08
C SER A 629 31.94 6.99 -9.22
N SER A 630 31.34 7.52 -8.14
CA SER A 630 30.67 8.82 -8.10
C SER A 630 31.25 9.71 -6.99
N ALA A 631 31.17 11.03 -7.20
CA ALA A 631 31.50 12.05 -6.20
C ALA A 631 30.59 12.02 -4.96
N TYR A 632 29.42 11.36 -5.05
CA TYR A 632 28.38 11.34 -4.03
C TYR A 632 28.16 9.93 -3.46
N GLY A 633 28.33 9.76 -2.14
CA GLY A 633 28.27 8.45 -1.50
C GLY A 633 26.94 7.72 -1.64
N VAL A 634 25.80 8.43 -1.68
CA VAL A 634 24.47 7.81 -1.91
C VAL A 634 24.39 7.08 -3.25
N LEU A 635 25.15 7.51 -4.26
CA LEU A 635 25.17 6.86 -5.57
C LEU A 635 26.13 5.67 -5.59
N ASN A 636 27.27 5.78 -4.90
CA ASN A 636 28.15 4.66 -4.63
C ASN A 636 27.40 3.53 -3.89
N LEU A 637 26.52 3.88 -2.93
CA LEU A 637 25.58 2.97 -2.29
C LEU A 637 24.63 2.30 -3.28
N ASN A 638 23.93 3.08 -4.11
CA ASN A 638 22.93 2.52 -5.02
C ASN A 638 23.58 1.62 -6.09
N MET A 639 24.73 1.99 -6.63
CA MET A 639 25.48 1.16 -7.58
C MET A 639 26.06 -0.12 -6.93
N SER A 640 26.52 -0.04 -5.67
CA SER A 640 26.98 -1.22 -4.92
C SER A 640 25.84 -2.17 -4.54
N LEU A 641 24.69 -1.62 -4.11
CA LEU A 641 23.45 -2.39 -3.90
C LEU A 641 23.04 -3.10 -5.18
N LEU A 642 23.02 -2.38 -6.29
CA LEU A 642 22.71 -2.94 -7.60
C LEU A 642 23.66 -4.09 -7.97
N ALA A 643 24.97 -3.89 -7.88
CA ALA A 643 25.94 -4.94 -8.24
C ALA A 643 25.77 -6.19 -7.36
N GLY A 644 25.53 -6.01 -6.05
CA GLY A 644 25.22 -7.12 -5.15
C GLY A 644 23.92 -7.85 -5.48
N ILE A 645 22.88 -7.14 -5.93
CA ILE A 645 21.61 -7.75 -6.38
C ILE A 645 21.80 -8.48 -7.70
N ALA A 646 22.41 -7.84 -8.69
CA ALA A 646 22.58 -8.40 -10.04
C ALA A 646 23.43 -9.68 -10.04
N ASN A 647 24.46 -9.71 -9.19
CA ASN A 647 25.30 -10.89 -8.96
C ASN A 647 24.71 -11.89 -7.94
N ARG A 648 23.48 -11.66 -7.41
CA ARG A 648 22.82 -12.42 -6.33
C ARG A 648 23.74 -12.75 -5.12
N ASN A 649 24.68 -11.85 -4.84
CA ASN A 649 25.75 -12.02 -3.85
C ASN A 649 25.74 -10.88 -2.80
N LEU A 650 24.58 -10.24 -2.63
CA LEU A 650 24.39 -9.04 -1.84
C LEU A 650 24.80 -9.20 -0.37
N HIS A 651 24.67 -10.41 0.19
CA HIS A 651 25.01 -10.70 1.58
C HIS A 651 26.49 -10.49 1.88
N SER A 652 27.37 -10.96 0.98
CA SER A 652 28.82 -10.96 1.17
C SER A 652 29.41 -9.55 1.33
N VAL A 653 28.77 -8.55 0.70
CA VAL A 653 29.15 -7.13 0.74
C VAL A 653 28.23 -6.29 1.64
N SER A 654 27.12 -6.85 2.14
CA SER A 654 26.07 -6.09 2.86
C SER A 654 26.55 -5.27 4.06
N GLY A 655 27.53 -5.78 4.82
CA GLY A 655 28.12 -5.08 5.97
C GLY A 655 29.00 -3.88 5.59
N GLN A 656 29.47 -3.83 4.35
CA GLN A 656 30.31 -2.76 3.82
C GLN A 656 29.55 -1.79 2.90
N ILE A 657 28.54 -2.28 2.17
CA ILE A 657 27.71 -1.49 1.25
C ILE A 657 27.19 -0.21 1.91
N ASN A 658 26.70 -0.26 3.14
CA ASN A 658 26.18 0.94 3.80
C ASN A 658 27.25 2.01 4.04
N ARG A 659 28.53 1.66 4.22
CA ARG A 659 29.63 2.65 4.38
C ARG A 659 29.97 3.40 3.10
N THR A 660 29.48 2.94 1.96
CA THR A 660 29.69 3.66 0.68
C THR A 660 28.94 5.00 0.64
N THR A 661 27.97 5.24 1.54
CA THR A 661 27.34 6.56 1.74
C THR A 661 28.33 7.64 2.16
N ASP A 662 29.49 7.25 2.68
CA ASP A 662 30.50 8.13 3.25
C ASP A 662 31.68 8.34 2.27
N LEU A 663 31.56 7.80 1.06
CA LEU A 663 32.53 7.94 -0.03
C LEU A 663 32.19 9.15 -0.90
N TYR A 664 32.90 10.26 -0.67
CA TYR A 664 32.72 11.54 -1.35
C TYR A 664 34.01 12.02 -2.00
N GLY A 665 33.88 12.74 -3.12
CA GLY A 665 35.04 13.39 -3.76
C GLY A 665 36.12 12.41 -4.23
N LEU A 666 35.75 11.18 -4.61
CA LEU A 666 36.62 10.13 -5.12
C LEU A 666 36.73 10.12 -6.66
N THR A 667 36.36 11.23 -7.31
CA THR A 667 36.35 11.41 -8.76
C THR A 667 36.94 12.75 -9.15
N ASN A 668 37.64 12.81 -10.29
CA ASN A 668 38.40 13.98 -10.76
C ASN A 668 39.55 14.33 -9.79
N LEU A 669 40.24 13.31 -9.29
CA LEU A 669 41.35 13.47 -8.36
C LEU A 669 42.59 14.02 -9.07
N PRO A 670 43.35 14.94 -8.45
CA PRO A 670 44.55 15.48 -9.05
C PRO A 670 45.66 14.43 -9.07
N ALA A 671 46.28 14.21 -10.23
CA ALA A 671 47.42 13.31 -10.39
C ALA A 671 48.72 13.84 -9.74
N LYS A 672 48.78 15.14 -9.44
CA LYS A 672 49.87 15.81 -8.71
C LYS A 672 49.28 16.83 -7.74
N GLY A 673 49.87 16.95 -6.55
CA GLY A 673 49.38 17.81 -5.47
C GLY A 673 48.55 17.05 -4.43
N GLU A 674 48.09 17.76 -3.40
CA GLU A 674 47.35 17.13 -2.30
C GLU A 674 45.87 16.88 -2.63
N TRP A 675 45.39 15.70 -2.24
CA TRP A 675 43.95 15.40 -2.23
C TRP A 675 43.25 16.18 -1.11
N SER A 676 41.96 16.50 -1.32
CA SER A 676 41.15 17.16 -0.31
C SER A 676 41.05 16.33 0.99
N PRO A 677 40.83 16.95 2.17
CA PRO A 677 40.60 16.21 3.41
C PRO A 677 39.45 15.20 3.31
N GLN A 678 38.40 15.53 2.54
CA GLN A 678 37.26 14.64 2.29
C GLN A 678 37.68 13.43 1.45
N SER A 679 38.37 13.64 0.33
CA SER A 679 38.90 12.55 -0.52
C SER A 679 39.86 11.64 0.25
N LYS A 680 40.73 12.20 1.11
CA LYS A 680 41.62 11.44 2.01
C LYS A 680 40.84 10.62 3.04
N ALA A 681 39.75 11.16 3.61
CA ALA A 681 38.89 10.43 4.54
C ALA A 681 38.14 9.28 3.84
N SER A 682 37.55 9.54 2.67
CA SER A 682 36.85 8.52 1.89
C SER A 682 37.78 7.44 1.33
N LEU A 683 39.04 7.76 1.01
CA LEU A 683 40.06 6.74 0.71
C LEU A 683 40.25 5.77 1.89
N LYS A 684 40.44 6.28 3.11
CA LYS A 684 40.59 5.44 4.32
C LYS A 684 39.36 4.56 4.58
N ILE A 685 38.16 5.06 4.28
CA ILE A 685 36.92 4.26 4.38
C ILE A 685 36.94 3.12 3.36
N LEU A 686 37.41 3.37 2.13
CA LEU A 686 37.51 2.36 1.07
C LEU A 686 38.62 1.33 1.37
N GLU A 687 39.78 1.75 1.86
CA GLU A 687 40.85 0.88 2.37
C GLU A 687 40.34 -0.01 3.53
N HIS A 688 39.51 0.54 4.42
CA HIS A 688 38.86 -0.24 5.48
C HIS A 688 37.82 -1.22 4.94
N ILE A 689 37.01 -0.84 3.94
CA ILE A 689 36.07 -1.75 3.26
C ILE A 689 36.83 -2.94 2.67
N ILE A 690 37.97 -2.70 2.01
CA ILE A 690 38.83 -3.73 1.42
C ILE A 690 39.41 -4.66 2.50
N THR A 691 39.98 -4.10 3.56
CA THR A 691 40.68 -4.88 4.61
C THR A 691 39.76 -5.59 5.60
N SER A 692 38.54 -5.10 5.80
CA SER A 692 37.55 -5.71 6.71
C SER A 692 36.55 -6.63 6.02
N ASN A 693 36.61 -6.78 4.69
CA ASN A 693 35.81 -7.79 4.00
C ASN A 693 36.38 -9.20 4.22
N LYS A 694 35.49 -10.18 4.44
CA LYS A 694 35.85 -11.58 4.67
C LYS A 694 36.00 -12.39 3.38
N VAL A 695 35.53 -11.85 2.25
CA VAL A 695 35.63 -12.46 0.93
C VAL A 695 36.42 -11.54 -0.02
N PRO A 696 37.06 -12.09 -1.06
CA PRO A 696 37.58 -11.31 -2.18
C PRO A 696 36.48 -10.41 -2.74
N VAL A 697 36.79 -9.13 -2.95
CA VAL A 697 35.85 -8.12 -3.41
C VAL A 697 36.42 -7.36 -4.60
N ARG A 698 35.59 -7.08 -5.59
CA ARG A 698 35.89 -6.15 -6.68
C ARG A 698 35.54 -4.73 -6.24
N ILE A 699 36.47 -3.80 -6.42
CA ILE A 699 36.26 -2.37 -6.23
C ILE A 699 36.23 -1.71 -7.61
N VAL A 700 35.06 -1.20 -8.01
CA VAL A 700 34.85 -0.50 -9.28
C VAL A 700 35.02 1.00 -9.06
N VAL A 701 35.92 1.64 -9.81
CA VAL A 701 36.21 3.07 -9.72
C VAL A 701 36.19 3.75 -11.09
N ALA A 702 35.79 5.02 -11.14
CA ALA A 702 35.79 5.82 -12.37
C ALA A 702 36.96 6.81 -12.46
N ASP A 703 37.84 6.82 -11.46
CA ASP A 703 39.02 7.69 -11.43
C ASP A 703 40.30 6.88 -11.56
N LYS A 704 41.15 7.24 -12.54
CA LYS A 704 42.38 6.51 -12.84
C LYS A 704 43.46 6.71 -11.75
N VAL A 705 43.47 7.87 -11.09
CA VAL A 705 44.40 8.14 -9.99
C VAL A 705 44.00 7.34 -8.76
N LEU A 706 42.69 7.21 -8.51
CA LEU A 706 42.17 6.32 -7.47
C LEU A 706 42.48 4.85 -7.77
N ALA A 707 42.29 4.39 -9.01
CA ALA A 707 42.58 3.01 -9.40
C ALA A 707 44.02 2.62 -9.08
N ALA A 708 45.00 3.39 -9.57
CA ALA A 708 46.42 3.16 -9.28
C ALA A 708 46.73 3.18 -7.77
N LYS A 709 46.10 4.11 -7.02
CA LYS A 709 46.26 4.20 -5.56
C LYS A 709 45.78 2.94 -4.82
N LEU A 710 44.68 2.34 -5.30
CA LEU A 710 44.13 1.12 -4.73
C LEU A 710 44.88 -0.14 -5.20
N GLU A 711 45.45 -0.12 -6.41
CA GLU A 711 46.35 -1.17 -6.90
C GLU A 711 47.64 -1.23 -6.06
N ASP A 712 48.27 -0.08 -5.78
CA ASP A 712 49.40 0.04 -4.85
C ASP A 712 49.04 -0.49 -3.45
N PHE A 713 47.86 -0.10 -2.93
CA PHE A 713 47.37 -0.57 -1.63
C PHE A 713 47.12 -2.08 -1.61
N ALA A 714 46.56 -2.64 -2.68
CA ALA A 714 46.31 -4.08 -2.83
C ALA A 714 47.62 -4.88 -2.87
N ALA A 715 48.63 -4.38 -3.58
CA ALA A 715 49.97 -4.98 -3.63
C ALA A 715 50.64 -5.01 -2.25
N GLN A 716 50.42 -3.99 -1.42
CA GLN A 716 50.89 -3.94 -0.03
C GLN A 716 50.08 -4.85 0.92
N HIS A 717 48.84 -5.21 0.56
CA HIS A 717 47.93 -6.01 1.37
C HIS A 717 47.44 -7.29 0.64
N PRO A 718 48.35 -8.19 0.19
CA PRO A 718 48.01 -9.30 -0.70
C PRO A 718 47.03 -10.32 -0.09
N ARG A 719 46.87 -10.33 1.24
CA ARG A 719 45.86 -11.15 1.95
C ARG A 719 44.41 -10.76 1.63
N THR A 720 44.16 -9.54 1.16
CA THR A 720 42.82 -9.03 0.86
C THR A 720 42.22 -9.62 -0.42
N LYS A 721 43.05 -10.07 -1.37
CA LYS A 721 42.64 -10.60 -2.68
C LYS A 721 41.64 -9.67 -3.42
N VAL A 722 41.80 -8.36 -3.24
CA VAL A 722 40.94 -7.36 -3.88
C VAL A 722 41.24 -7.26 -5.38
N GLU A 723 40.19 -7.11 -6.19
CA GLU A 723 40.30 -6.79 -7.62
C GLU A 723 39.93 -5.31 -7.81
N ILE A 724 40.81 -4.52 -8.42
CA ILE A 724 40.52 -3.13 -8.78
C ILE A 724 40.09 -3.09 -10.24
N LEU A 725 38.92 -2.54 -10.52
CA LEU A 725 38.38 -2.40 -11.87
C LEU A 725 38.12 -0.93 -12.20
N PHE A 726 38.94 -0.35 -13.08
CA PHE A 726 38.72 0.99 -13.61
C PHE A 726 37.69 0.96 -14.74
N VAL A 727 36.59 1.70 -14.58
CA VAL A 727 35.51 1.83 -15.57
C VAL A 727 35.21 3.31 -15.79
N ARG A 728 35.48 3.80 -17.00
CA ARG A 728 35.32 5.21 -17.39
C ARG A 728 33.90 5.55 -17.84
#